data_AF-A0A7C7GNR5-F1
#
_entry.id   AF-A0A7C7GNR5-F1
#
_cell.length_a   1.000
_cell.length_b   1.000
_cell.length_c   1.000
_cell.angle_alpha   90.00
_cell.angle_beta   90.00
_cell.angle_gamma   90.00
#
_symmetry.space_group_name_H-M   'P 1'
#
loop_
_entity.id
_entity.type
_entity.pdbx_description
1 polymer ?
#
loop_
_entity_poly.entity_id
_entity_poly.type
_entity_poly.pdbx_seq_one_letter_code
_entity_poly.pdbx_strand_id
1 'polypeptide(L)'
;KTAQEAYDMGRQTIDNPLNVIWSEAILELNPITGNIDWEWHLWDHLIQDVDSSLPNYGVVSEHPELFDINNGTAGSSGNPGGGQGPNGDWMHLNAINYNAELDQIVISSAKQSEIFIMDHSTTTEEAAGHTGGNSGKGGDLLYRWGNPQNYDRGNNNDHILGHQHGVNWIHEGSPGAGNLILFNNHHNSNTSGAVIEIETPIDENGSYPIEDGEPWGPESFIMVYNDIFTQMQGGAFRQPNGNTLITDCDDAHVFEINVNGSTQWEYNPSGNYQIPRAQKYGLDYFDQTDEFAEIYDVSIPENDTASYNYADFRMWVNNSTDTLRGIYWFMHPDNGDSRNTVNDSNYQTLASSQDFALMGAHIFNMQMQSGIGDAVIAAMDSFAVLSNHDEISFIPFFINGYSWGGQFGYHFTKWIPERVLGFITQKGGHHDSTDAGGAMEVPGLMFVAENDLPYRIDNLTGIFLDHRPLGAKWILAMEQGVGHTQVIDYPFLNSFFNTVANLRLPDSMDVFQPVTLNPLPDSMGWLGDQTSWTIGAWDCYDGAVDSSSWFPTREVGELWQNFVSEGSIIDTSACDSTTVETDIEIPDKFLLHPPYPNPFNPITTIRYDLPEQATVNIIIYDMLGRRVKTVVKTNQEAGFKSVIWDGTNNQGKPVGAGVYLYQMQAGDFVLTKKMVLLK
;
A
#
# COMPACT_ATOMS: atom_id res chain seq x y z
N LYS A 1 25.25 11.45 15.92
CA LYS A 1 25.29 12.83 16.43
C LYS A 1 26.72 13.11 16.89
N THR A 2 27.24 14.31 16.61
CA THR A 2 28.55 14.77 17.07
C THR A 2 28.56 14.96 18.58
N ALA A 3 29.74 14.98 19.20
CA ALA A 3 29.82 15.26 20.63
C ALA A 3 29.23 16.63 21.01
N GLN A 4 29.40 17.66 20.17
CA GLN A 4 28.83 18.97 20.44
C GLN A 4 27.30 18.93 20.45
N GLU A 5 26.67 18.30 19.45
CA GLU A 5 25.21 18.12 19.42
C GLU A 5 24.68 17.38 20.66
N ALA A 6 25.44 16.41 21.18
CA ALA A 6 25.06 15.68 22.38
C ALA A 6 25.22 16.54 23.65
N TYR A 7 26.32 17.30 23.76
CA TYR A 7 26.55 18.21 24.88
C TYR A 7 25.52 19.35 24.91
N ASP A 8 25.10 19.85 23.74
CA ASP A 8 24.05 20.84 23.61
C ASP A 8 22.68 20.29 24.04
N MET A 9 22.50 18.96 24.05
CA MET A 9 21.32 18.25 24.59
C MET A 9 21.51 17.76 26.04
N GLY A 10 22.59 18.16 26.72
CA GLY A 10 22.82 17.84 28.14
C GLY A 10 23.57 16.54 28.42
N ARG A 11 24.12 15.84 27.41
CA ARG A 11 25.06 14.74 27.65
C ARG A 11 26.30 15.27 28.40
N GLN A 12 26.78 14.57 29.43
CA GLN A 12 27.97 14.99 30.19
C GLN A 12 29.28 14.44 29.64
N THR A 13 29.26 13.19 29.14
CA THR A 13 30.48 12.46 28.77
C THR A 13 30.32 11.64 27.51
N ILE A 14 31.29 11.73 26.62
CA ILE A 14 31.47 10.84 25.46
C ILE A 14 32.90 10.34 25.48
N ASP A 15 33.08 9.07 25.84
CA ASP A 15 34.39 8.43 25.99
C ASP A 15 34.58 7.37 24.91
N ASN A 16 34.63 7.81 23.65
CA ASN A 16 35.01 6.97 22.53
C ASN A 16 35.91 7.73 21.53
N PRO A 17 36.81 7.02 20.82
CA PRO A 17 37.76 7.63 19.87
C PRO A 17 37.11 8.35 18.68
N LEU A 18 35.83 8.12 18.40
CA LEU A 18 35.11 8.78 17.31
C LEU A 18 34.54 10.13 17.73
N ASN A 19 34.44 10.40 19.03
CA ASN A 19 33.83 11.61 19.59
C ASN A 19 32.40 11.83 19.08
N VAL A 20 31.61 10.76 19.05
CA VAL A 20 30.19 10.75 18.61
C VAL A 20 29.34 9.91 19.55
N ILE A 21 28.04 10.15 19.51
CA ILE A 21 27.01 9.26 20.04
C ILE A 21 26.07 8.88 18.89
N TRP A 22 25.66 7.63 18.82
CA TRP A 22 24.72 7.15 17.78
C TRP A 22 23.29 7.32 18.27
N SER A 23 22.44 7.91 17.43
CA SER A 23 21.00 7.98 17.69
C SER A 23 20.33 6.86 16.94
N GLU A 24 19.27 6.33 17.52
CA GLU A 24 18.46 5.27 16.90
C GLU A 24 17.26 5.89 16.16
N ALA A 25 16.78 5.18 15.15
CA ALA A 25 15.57 5.51 14.43
C ALA A 25 14.84 4.22 14.03
N ILE A 26 13.52 4.28 13.96
CA ILE A 26 12.66 3.24 13.41
C ILE A 26 12.02 3.81 12.16
N LEU A 27 12.10 3.06 11.06
CA LEU A 27 11.58 3.47 9.76
C LEU A 27 10.62 2.39 9.25
N GLU A 28 9.41 2.78 8.91
CA GLU A 28 8.51 1.98 8.09
C GLU A 28 8.75 2.33 6.62
N LEU A 29 9.03 1.31 5.81
CA LEU A 29 9.35 1.49 4.41
C LEU A 29 8.29 0.87 3.52
N ASN A 30 7.83 1.64 2.55
CA ASN A 30 7.00 1.12 1.48
C ASN A 30 7.78 0.05 0.69
N PRO A 31 7.32 -1.21 0.61
CA PRO A 31 8.07 -2.27 -0.03
C PRO A 31 8.20 -2.08 -1.55
N ILE A 32 7.27 -1.32 -2.16
CA ILE A 32 7.24 -1.06 -3.61
C ILE A 32 8.12 0.14 -3.96
N THR A 33 7.92 1.27 -3.28
CA THR A 33 8.60 2.52 -3.62
C THR A 33 9.95 2.68 -2.91
N GLY A 34 10.12 2.04 -1.75
CA GLY A 34 11.24 2.23 -0.83
C GLY A 34 11.22 3.58 -0.10
N ASN A 35 10.11 4.32 -0.19
CA ASN A 35 9.92 5.54 0.59
C ASN A 35 9.72 5.20 2.07
N ILE A 36 10.00 6.17 2.93
CA ILE A 36 9.65 6.12 4.34
C ILE A 36 8.18 6.53 4.42
N ASP A 37 7.32 5.63 4.88
CA ASP A 37 5.90 5.88 5.09
C ASP A 37 5.65 6.41 6.53
N TRP A 38 6.48 5.96 7.49
CA TRP A 38 6.50 6.44 8.87
C TRP A 38 7.91 6.39 9.46
N GLU A 39 8.25 7.34 10.35
CA GLU A 39 9.51 7.31 11.08
C GLU A 39 9.41 7.83 12.52
N TRP A 40 10.26 7.28 13.38
CA TRP A 40 10.47 7.70 14.76
C TRP A 40 11.96 7.84 15.06
N HIS A 41 12.32 8.85 15.84
CA HIS A 41 13.71 9.17 16.17
C HIS A 41 13.89 9.30 17.67
N LEU A 42 14.77 8.46 18.25
CA LEU A 42 15.10 8.49 19.68
C LEU A 42 15.49 9.90 20.18
N TRP A 43 16.11 10.68 19.29
CA TRP A 43 16.63 12.01 19.63
C TRP A 43 15.56 13.01 20.06
N ASP A 44 14.31 12.78 19.67
CA ASP A 44 13.17 13.65 19.98
C ASP A 44 12.56 13.33 21.36
N HIS A 45 12.88 12.16 21.93
CA HIS A 45 12.32 11.65 23.20
C HIS A 45 13.37 11.56 24.32
N LEU A 46 14.24 12.57 24.39
CA LEU A 46 15.32 12.63 25.38
C LEU A 46 14.96 13.52 26.58
N ILE A 47 15.46 13.18 27.76
CA ILE A 47 15.45 14.01 28.98
C ILE A 47 16.85 14.11 29.58
N GLN A 48 17.09 15.15 30.38
CA GLN A 48 18.27 15.30 31.23
C GLN A 48 17.94 16.13 32.48
N ASP A 49 18.64 15.91 33.59
CA ASP A 49 18.45 16.65 34.86
C ASP A 49 19.73 17.37 35.34
N VAL A 50 20.70 17.52 34.44
CA VAL A 50 22.05 18.00 34.72
C VAL A 50 22.15 19.53 34.64
N ASP A 51 21.58 20.14 33.60
CA ASP A 51 21.68 21.57 33.34
C ASP A 51 20.33 22.17 32.92
N SER A 52 19.75 22.94 33.84
CA SER A 52 18.47 23.64 33.63
C SER A 52 18.44 24.67 32.51
N SER A 53 19.60 25.01 31.92
CA SER A 53 19.70 25.93 30.79
C SER A 53 19.69 25.25 29.43
N LEU A 54 19.83 23.92 29.38
CA LEU A 54 19.82 23.12 28.16
C LEU A 54 18.43 22.56 27.86
N PRO A 55 18.14 22.15 26.60
CA PRO A 55 16.88 21.51 26.23
C PRO A 55 16.55 20.31 27.11
N ASN A 56 15.26 20.00 27.17
CA ASN A 56 14.70 18.81 27.81
C ASN A 56 15.14 18.62 29.27
N TYR A 57 15.38 19.72 29.99
CA TYR A 57 15.62 19.67 31.42
C TYR A 57 14.36 19.29 32.18
N GLY A 58 14.44 18.24 33.01
CA GLY A 58 13.36 17.80 33.87
C GLY A 58 13.87 16.86 34.96
N VAL A 59 12.97 16.38 35.83
CA VAL A 59 13.31 15.33 36.81
C VAL A 59 13.10 13.99 36.13
N VAL A 60 14.16 13.20 35.95
CA VAL A 60 14.12 11.93 35.19
C VAL A 60 13.03 10.99 35.72
N SER A 61 12.90 10.84 37.05
CA SER A 61 11.86 9.99 37.64
C SER A 61 10.43 10.46 37.39
N GLU A 62 10.20 11.73 37.04
CA GLU A 62 8.87 12.28 36.74
C GLU A 62 8.48 12.09 35.26
N HIS A 63 9.41 11.69 34.40
CA HIS A 63 9.22 11.49 32.97
C HIS A 63 9.69 10.11 32.50
N PRO A 64 9.11 9.02 33.04
CA PRO A 64 9.50 7.65 32.69
C PRO A 64 9.26 7.32 31.21
N GLU A 65 8.45 8.13 30.51
CA GLU A 65 8.17 8.08 29.08
C GLU A 65 9.33 8.56 28.18
N LEU A 66 10.37 9.18 28.75
CA LEU A 66 11.53 9.71 28.02
C LEU A 66 12.83 8.95 28.36
N PHE A 67 13.85 9.11 27.52
CA PHE A 67 15.17 8.52 27.69
C PHE A 67 16.16 9.52 28.30
N ASP A 68 16.73 9.21 29.46
CA ASP A 68 17.84 10.02 29.98
C ASP A 68 19.08 9.89 29.08
N ILE A 69 19.44 10.99 28.43
CA ILE A 69 20.61 11.05 27.53
C ILE A 69 21.92 10.75 28.28
N ASN A 70 21.96 10.88 29.60
CA ASN A 70 23.13 10.59 30.42
C ASN A 70 23.22 9.14 30.88
N ASN A 71 22.21 8.31 30.60
CA ASN A 71 22.25 6.93 31.03
C ASN A 71 23.26 6.09 30.23
N GLY A 72 24.08 5.32 30.95
CA GLY A 72 25.12 4.45 30.37
C GLY A 72 26.27 5.17 29.66
N THR A 73 27.19 4.39 29.08
CA THR A 73 28.38 4.89 28.37
C THR A 73 28.11 5.03 26.87
N ALA A 74 28.44 6.20 26.30
CA ALA A 74 28.37 6.44 24.86
C ALA A 74 29.54 5.81 24.11
N GLY A 75 29.32 4.59 23.60
CA GLY A 75 30.27 3.90 22.74
C GLY A 75 31.38 3.15 23.46
N SER A 76 32.41 2.75 22.70
CA SER A 76 33.63 2.16 23.25
C SER A 76 34.83 2.41 22.34
N SER A 77 36.04 2.19 22.86
CA SER A 77 37.29 2.27 22.08
C SER A 77 37.53 1.07 21.15
N GLY A 78 36.62 0.09 21.13
CA GLY A 78 36.84 -1.21 20.52
C GLY A 78 37.69 -2.15 21.38
N ASN A 79 37.59 -3.46 21.13
CA ASN A 79 38.32 -4.49 21.87
C ASN A 79 39.72 -4.71 21.26
N PRO A 80 40.79 -4.82 22.08
CA PRO A 80 42.10 -5.23 21.59
C PRO A 80 42.04 -6.65 21.00
N GLY A 81 42.08 -6.76 19.67
CA GLY A 81 42.03 -8.04 18.95
C GLY A 81 40.62 -8.60 18.69
N GLY A 82 39.54 -7.84 18.97
CA GLY A 82 38.17 -8.18 18.59
C GLY A 82 37.74 -7.51 17.27
N GLY A 83 36.74 -8.07 16.59
CA GLY A 83 36.24 -7.58 15.28
C GLY A 83 35.47 -6.25 15.31
N GLN A 84 35.21 -5.69 16.50
CA GLN A 84 34.49 -4.41 16.67
C GLN A 84 35.48 -3.26 16.92
N GLY A 85 35.50 -2.30 15.99
CA GLY A 85 36.23 -1.05 16.13
C GLY A 85 35.53 -0.03 17.07
N PRO A 86 36.12 1.17 17.23
CA PRO A 86 35.48 2.27 17.94
C PRO A 86 34.05 2.53 17.44
N ASN A 87 33.12 2.82 18.34
CA ASN A 87 31.71 3.09 18.04
C ASN A 87 31.12 4.13 19.00
N GLY A 88 29.95 4.67 18.67
CA GLY A 88 29.16 5.60 19.51
C GLY A 88 27.90 4.97 20.10
N ASP A 89 27.80 3.65 20.10
CA ASP A 89 26.62 2.88 20.49
C ASP A 89 26.37 2.97 22.01
N TRP A 90 25.16 3.29 22.43
CA TRP A 90 24.73 3.37 23.83
C TRP A 90 23.37 2.72 24.08
N MET A 91 22.56 2.55 23.03
CA MET A 91 21.26 1.89 23.10
C MET A 91 21.34 0.45 22.60
N HIS A 92 21.97 0.18 21.47
CA HIS A 92 22.03 -1.15 20.88
C HIS A 92 20.62 -1.77 20.74
N LEU A 93 19.73 -1.07 20.01
CA LEU A 93 18.43 -1.65 19.67
C LEU A 93 18.64 -2.89 18.80
N ASN A 94 18.01 -3.99 19.20
CA ASN A 94 18.34 -5.31 18.64
C ASN A 94 17.12 -6.18 18.32
N ALA A 95 15.91 -5.70 18.62
CA ALA A 95 14.67 -6.32 18.18
C ALA A 95 13.60 -5.25 17.99
N ILE A 96 12.69 -5.54 17.07
CA ILE A 96 11.46 -4.80 16.81
C ILE A 96 10.38 -5.83 16.50
N ASN A 97 9.18 -5.63 17.04
CA ASN A 97 8.00 -6.39 16.67
C ASN A 97 6.80 -5.43 16.69
N TYR A 98 5.83 -5.66 15.80
CA TYR A 98 4.64 -4.84 15.64
C TYR A 98 3.40 -5.65 16.05
N ASN A 99 2.49 -5.00 16.76
CA ASN A 99 1.19 -5.54 17.11
C ASN A 99 0.10 -4.76 16.36
N ALA A 100 -0.54 -5.42 15.39
CA ALA A 100 -1.54 -4.78 14.53
C ALA A 100 -2.87 -4.48 15.24
N GLU A 101 -3.22 -5.22 16.29
CA GLU A 101 -4.48 -4.98 17.02
C GLU A 101 -4.39 -3.74 17.90
N LEU A 102 -3.22 -3.50 18.48
CA LEU A 102 -2.96 -2.33 19.32
C LEU A 102 -2.41 -1.13 18.53
N ASP A 103 -1.92 -1.37 17.31
CA ASP A 103 -1.10 -0.45 16.53
C ASP A 103 0.09 0.09 17.34
N GLN A 104 0.86 -0.85 17.91
CA GLN A 104 1.98 -0.57 18.80
C GLN A 104 3.24 -1.34 18.38
N ILE A 105 4.39 -0.76 18.68
CA ILE A 105 5.70 -1.37 18.44
C ILE A 105 6.38 -1.67 19.78
N VAL A 106 6.99 -2.86 19.90
CA VAL A 106 7.90 -3.22 20.98
C VAL A 106 9.32 -3.32 20.44
N ILE A 107 10.26 -2.75 21.17
CA ILE A 107 11.69 -2.81 20.89
C ILE A 107 12.47 -3.27 22.13
N SER A 108 13.68 -3.78 21.92
CA SER A 108 14.61 -4.08 23.02
C SER A 108 15.97 -3.42 22.85
N SER A 109 16.54 -2.99 23.96
CA SER A 109 17.89 -2.43 24.06
C SER A 109 18.77 -3.31 24.95
N ALA A 110 19.78 -3.94 24.36
CA ALA A 110 20.73 -4.75 25.13
C ALA A 110 21.54 -3.92 26.13
N LYS A 111 21.94 -2.68 25.75
CA LYS A 111 22.79 -1.83 26.60
C LYS A 111 22.02 -1.16 27.74
N GLN A 112 20.74 -0.87 27.53
CA GLN A 112 19.88 -0.33 28.58
C GLN A 112 19.31 -1.46 29.47
N SER A 113 19.34 -2.71 28.99
CA SER A 113 18.72 -3.85 29.66
C SER A 113 17.21 -3.65 29.86
N GLU A 114 16.55 -3.10 28.83
CA GLU A 114 15.12 -2.82 28.85
C GLU A 114 14.43 -3.15 27.52
N ILE A 115 13.15 -3.46 27.63
CA ILE A 115 12.19 -3.42 26.51
C ILE A 115 11.37 -2.13 26.60
N PHE A 116 10.89 -1.66 25.46
CA PHE A 116 10.07 -0.45 25.34
C PHE A 116 8.89 -0.69 24.42
N ILE A 117 7.72 -0.14 24.74
CA ILE A 117 6.55 -0.12 23.85
C ILE A 117 6.20 1.34 23.54
N MET A 118 5.83 1.58 22.30
CA MET A 118 5.51 2.89 21.75
C MET A 118 4.30 2.79 20.81
N ASP A 119 3.58 3.90 20.67
CA ASP A 119 2.44 4.03 19.77
C ASP A 119 2.93 4.13 18.31
N HIS A 120 2.34 3.36 17.41
CA HIS A 120 2.64 3.40 15.99
C HIS A 120 1.54 4.08 15.17
N SER A 121 0.33 4.22 15.72
CA SER A 121 -0.80 4.89 15.05
C SER A 121 -0.61 6.38 14.76
N THR A 122 0.49 6.94 15.25
CA THR A 122 0.93 8.31 14.99
C THR A 122 1.30 8.53 13.52
N THR A 123 1.09 9.74 13.01
CA THR A 123 1.84 10.24 11.85
C THR A 123 3.32 10.46 12.19
N THR A 124 4.21 10.59 11.20
CA THR A 124 5.63 10.94 11.41
C THR A 124 5.80 12.22 12.23
N GLU A 125 4.96 13.23 11.99
CA GLU A 125 4.99 14.48 12.74
C GLU A 125 4.56 14.31 14.21
N GLU A 126 3.56 13.47 14.47
CA GLU A 126 3.13 13.15 15.84
C GLU A 126 4.15 12.26 16.55
N ALA A 127 4.77 11.32 15.83
CA ALA A 127 5.83 10.46 16.33
C ALA A 127 7.07 11.25 16.76
N ALA A 128 7.36 12.40 16.15
CA ALA A 128 8.43 13.30 16.57
C ALA A 128 8.04 14.17 17.80
N GLY A 129 6.79 14.10 18.28
CA GLY A 129 6.26 14.90 19.36
C GLY A 129 5.76 14.08 20.56
N HIS A 130 5.15 14.78 21.53
CA HIS A 130 4.66 14.21 22.80
C HIS A 130 3.12 14.10 22.86
N THR A 131 2.46 14.25 21.72
CA THR A 131 0.99 14.25 21.60
C THR A 131 0.58 13.70 20.24
N GLY A 132 -0.54 13.00 20.18
CA GLY A 132 -1.04 12.35 18.97
C GLY A 132 -1.07 10.82 19.11
N GLY A 133 -1.52 10.14 18.07
CA GLY A 133 -1.78 8.69 18.11
C GLY A 133 -2.94 8.31 19.02
N ASN A 134 -3.26 7.01 19.04
CA ASN A 134 -4.33 6.39 19.82
C ASN A 134 -4.15 6.59 21.33
N SER A 135 -2.90 6.62 21.80
CA SER A 135 -2.54 6.85 23.19
C SER A 135 -2.55 8.33 23.60
N GLY A 136 -2.54 9.24 22.62
CA GLY A 136 -2.38 10.67 22.84
C GLY A 136 -0.98 11.08 23.31
N LYS A 137 0.02 10.21 23.18
CA LYS A 137 1.40 10.40 23.66
C LYS A 137 2.42 10.72 22.55
N GLY A 138 1.99 10.79 21.29
CA GLY A 138 2.94 10.94 20.18
C GLY A 138 3.93 9.77 20.18
N GLY A 139 5.22 10.05 19.96
CA GLY A 139 6.27 9.02 19.97
C GLY A 139 6.88 8.70 21.33
N ASP A 140 6.35 9.24 22.43
CA ASP A 140 6.86 8.93 23.77
C ASP A 140 6.59 7.45 24.14
N LEU A 141 7.39 6.93 25.07
CA LEU A 141 7.23 5.55 25.52
C LEU A 141 5.90 5.37 26.26
N LEU A 142 5.12 4.37 25.84
CA LEU A 142 3.93 3.93 26.56
C LEU A 142 4.29 3.05 27.75
N TYR A 143 5.37 2.29 27.63
CA TYR A 143 5.80 1.32 28.63
C TYR A 143 7.29 0.99 28.47
N ARG A 144 7.96 0.69 29.58
CA ARG A 144 9.32 0.14 29.60
C ARG A 144 9.52 -0.79 30.77
N TRP A 145 10.34 -1.83 30.59
CA TRP A 145 10.55 -2.85 31.62
C TRP A 145 11.92 -3.51 31.54
N GLY A 146 12.50 -3.81 32.70
CA GLY A 146 13.74 -4.59 32.82
C GLY A 146 14.82 -3.98 33.72
N ASN A 147 15.02 -2.66 33.67
CA ASN A 147 16.00 -1.94 34.48
C ASN A 147 15.51 -0.53 34.86
N PRO A 148 14.67 -0.41 35.89
CA PRO A 148 14.07 0.86 36.28
C PRO A 148 15.05 1.91 36.86
N GLN A 149 16.30 1.54 37.09
CA GLN A 149 17.36 2.48 37.45
C GLN A 149 17.65 3.49 36.34
N ASN A 150 17.35 3.14 35.08
CA ASN A 150 17.58 4.01 33.93
C ASN A 150 16.68 5.25 33.90
N TYR A 151 15.66 5.29 34.76
CA TYR A 151 14.75 6.42 34.92
C TYR A 151 14.45 6.70 36.40
N ASP A 152 15.41 6.41 37.29
CA ASP A 152 15.37 6.73 38.72
C ASP A 152 14.15 6.20 39.52
N ARG A 153 13.54 5.08 39.07
CA ARG A 153 12.42 4.42 39.77
C ARG A 153 12.74 3.02 40.29
N GLY A 154 14.02 2.71 40.48
CA GLY A 154 14.42 1.43 41.05
C GLY A 154 15.87 1.41 41.49
N ASN A 155 16.32 0.23 41.89
CA ASN A 155 17.68 -0.06 42.31
C ASN A 155 18.15 -1.40 41.73
N ASN A 156 19.37 -1.84 42.08
CA ASN A 156 19.94 -3.09 41.58
C ASN A 156 19.09 -4.35 41.85
N ASN A 157 18.20 -4.34 42.85
CA ASN A 157 17.30 -5.48 43.09
C ASN A 157 16.17 -5.56 42.06
N ASP A 158 15.87 -4.45 41.38
CA ASP A 158 14.80 -4.33 40.38
C ASP A 158 15.35 -4.55 38.94
N HIS A 159 16.67 -4.79 38.81
CA HIS A 159 17.32 -5.05 37.54
C HIS A 159 17.14 -6.52 37.14
N ILE A 160 16.18 -6.75 36.23
CA ILE A 160 15.72 -8.09 35.82
C ILE A 160 16.40 -8.56 34.53
N LEU A 161 16.46 -7.68 33.53
CA LEU A 161 17.00 -8.01 32.21
C LEU A 161 18.49 -7.71 32.12
N GLY A 162 19.21 -8.43 31.28
CA GLY A 162 20.62 -8.20 31.04
C GLY A 162 20.99 -8.61 29.63
N HIS A 163 21.30 -7.63 28.79
CA HIS A 163 21.67 -7.85 27.38
C HIS A 163 20.64 -8.66 26.58
N GLN A 164 19.35 -8.56 26.89
CA GLN A 164 18.26 -9.31 26.26
C GLN A 164 18.14 -9.06 24.75
N HIS A 165 17.55 -10.03 24.05
CA HIS A 165 17.30 -10.03 22.62
C HIS A 165 15.92 -10.60 22.29
N GLY A 166 15.43 -10.23 21.10
CA GLY A 166 14.33 -10.93 20.46
C GLY A 166 13.01 -10.84 21.21
N VAL A 167 12.68 -9.70 21.82
CA VAL A 167 11.33 -9.45 22.35
C VAL A 167 10.29 -9.54 21.24
N ASN A 168 9.21 -10.26 21.49
CA ASN A 168 8.07 -10.41 20.57
C ASN A 168 6.77 -10.44 21.37
N TRP A 169 5.70 -9.93 20.78
CA TRP A 169 4.36 -10.35 21.18
C TRP A 169 4.15 -11.82 20.82
N ILE A 170 3.48 -12.54 21.72
CA ILE A 170 2.92 -13.84 21.41
C ILE A 170 1.74 -13.61 20.48
N HIS A 171 1.83 -14.16 19.27
CA HIS A 171 0.81 -14.01 18.23
C HIS A 171 -0.53 -14.63 18.63
N GLU A 172 -1.59 -14.05 18.10
CA GLU A 172 -2.94 -14.60 18.14
C GLU A 172 -2.98 -16.07 17.70
N GLY A 173 -3.86 -16.84 18.33
CA GLY A 173 -3.95 -18.29 18.14
C GLY A 173 -2.87 -19.12 18.85
N SER A 174 -1.98 -18.49 19.62
CA SER A 174 -1.02 -19.19 20.50
C SER A 174 -1.34 -18.98 21.99
N PRO A 175 -1.10 -19.95 22.88
CA PRO A 175 -1.31 -19.75 24.32
C PRO A 175 -0.47 -18.60 24.87
N GLY A 176 -1.10 -17.66 25.58
CA GLY A 176 -0.47 -16.42 26.04
C GLY A 176 -0.47 -15.30 25.00
N ALA A 177 -1.32 -15.37 23.96
CA ALA A 177 -1.50 -14.28 23.00
C ALA A 177 -1.67 -12.92 23.71
N GLY A 178 -1.01 -11.90 23.18
CA GLY A 178 -0.91 -10.57 23.80
C GLY A 178 0.23 -10.40 24.81
N ASN A 179 0.75 -11.49 25.41
CA ASN A 179 1.93 -11.42 26.28
C ASN A 179 3.21 -11.12 25.48
N LEU A 180 4.25 -10.67 26.18
CA LEU A 180 5.60 -10.56 25.60
C LEU A 180 6.44 -11.77 25.97
N ILE A 181 7.21 -12.27 25.00
CA ILE A 181 8.22 -13.31 25.20
C ILE A 181 9.57 -12.85 24.64
N LEU A 182 10.64 -13.11 25.36
CA LEU A 182 11.99 -12.66 25.00
C LEU A 182 13.08 -13.61 25.49
N PHE A 183 14.29 -13.40 24.98
CA PHE A 183 15.50 -14.07 25.45
C PHE A 183 16.34 -13.12 26.29
N ASN A 184 16.53 -13.44 27.57
CA ASN A 184 17.36 -12.69 28.50
C ASN A 184 18.74 -13.33 28.61
N ASN A 185 19.78 -12.72 28.04
CA ASN A 185 21.12 -13.30 27.92
C ASN A 185 21.85 -13.41 29.27
N HIS A 186 21.55 -12.52 30.22
CA HIS A 186 22.10 -12.52 31.56
C HIS A 186 20.97 -12.48 32.60
N HIS A 187 20.55 -13.66 33.03
CA HIS A 187 19.53 -13.84 34.06
C HIS A 187 20.18 -14.22 35.39
N ASN A 188 20.10 -13.35 36.39
CA ASN A 188 20.73 -13.47 37.73
C ASN A 188 22.27 -13.55 37.77
N SER A 189 22.94 -13.86 36.66
CA SER A 189 24.40 -13.89 36.53
C SER A 189 24.82 -13.67 35.08
N ASN A 190 26.10 -13.33 34.85
CA ASN A 190 26.67 -13.14 33.51
C ASN A 190 26.94 -14.45 32.75
N THR A 191 26.59 -15.60 33.34
CA THR A 191 26.83 -16.95 32.78
C THR A 191 25.58 -17.81 32.73
N SER A 192 24.40 -17.19 32.85
CA SER A 192 23.11 -17.88 32.78
C SER A 192 22.14 -17.05 31.96
N GLY A 193 21.44 -17.68 31.01
CA GLY A 193 20.40 -17.06 30.23
C GLY A 193 19.02 -17.53 30.69
N ALA A 194 17.97 -16.89 30.19
CA ALA A 194 16.61 -17.37 30.36
C ALA A 194 15.70 -16.92 29.23
N VAL A 195 14.72 -17.75 28.87
CA VAL A 195 13.54 -17.31 28.15
C VAL A 195 12.49 -16.88 29.16
N ILE A 196 11.94 -15.69 28.98
CA ILE A 196 10.98 -15.07 29.91
C ILE A 196 9.72 -14.70 29.14
N GLU A 197 8.57 -15.04 29.72
CA GLU A 197 7.25 -14.55 29.29
C GLU A 197 6.67 -13.65 30.39
N ILE A 198 6.15 -12.50 29.98
CA ILE A 198 5.46 -11.55 30.86
C ILE A 198 4.11 -11.14 30.28
N GLU A 199 3.15 -10.94 31.17
CA GLU A 199 1.92 -10.21 30.88
C GLU A 199 2.16 -8.73 31.25
N THR A 200 2.00 -7.83 30.30
CA THR A 200 2.17 -6.39 30.54
C THR A 200 1.01 -5.87 31.39
N PRO A 201 1.16 -4.74 32.11
CA PRO A 201 0.07 -4.16 32.90
C PRO A 201 -0.99 -3.44 32.03
N ILE A 202 -1.13 -3.81 30.76
CA ILE A 202 -1.99 -3.15 29.79
C ILE A 202 -3.46 -3.15 30.23
N ASP A 203 -4.16 -2.03 30.03
CA ASP A 203 -5.58 -1.89 30.31
C ASP A 203 -6.46 -2.07 29.06
N GLU A 204 -7.79 -2.00 29.25
CA GLU A 204 -8.77 -2.17 28.17
C GLU A 204 -8.66 -1.11 27.05
N ASN A 205 -7.95 0.00 27.28
CA ASN A 205 -7.73 1.06 26.30
C ASN A 205 -6.34 0.95 25.64
N GLY A 206 -5.61 -0.14 25.86
CA GLY A 206 -4.26 -0.32 25.32
C GLY A 206 -3.20 0.55 25.99
N SER A 207 -3.48 1.09 27.18
CA SER A 207 -2.57 1.93 27.97
C SER A 207 -1.90 1.14 29.09
N TYR A 208 -0.73 1.60 29.55
CA TYR A 208 0.08 0.90 30.55
C TYR A 208 0.16 1.72 31.85
N PRO A 209 -0.78 1.56 32.78
CA PRO A 209 -0.76 2.25 34.06
C PRO A 209 0.55 2.00 34.84
N ILE A 210 1.04 3.07 35.47
CA ILE A 210 2.17 3.07 36.40
C ILE A 210 1.75 3.81 37.67
N GLU A 211 2.16 3.30 38.83
CA GLU A 211 1.93 3.98 40.10
C GLU A 211 2.97 5.08 40.32
N ASP A 212 2.57 6.18 40.97
CA ASP A 212 3.46 7.31 41.22
C ASP A 212 4.70 6.89 42.03
N GLY A 213 5.88 7.08 41.46
CA GLY A 213 7.16 6.76 42.09
C GLY A 213 7.59 5.30 42.01
N GLU A 214 6.72 4.41 41.53
CA GLU A 214 7.04 2.99 41.30
C GLU A 214 7.44 2.76 39.84
N PRO A 215 8.20 1.69 39.54
CA PRO A 215 8.48 1.28 38.18
C PRO A 215 7.28 0.55 37.56
N TRP A 216 7.26 0.44 36.22
CA TRP A 216 6.30 -0.46 35.56
C TRP A 216 6.56 -1.92 35.96
N GLY A 217 5.48 -2.64 36.29
CA GLY A 217 5.49 -4.09 36.45
C GLY A 217 5.55 -4.83 35.10
N PRO A 218 5.42 -6.17 35.08
CA PRO A 218 5.11 -7.02 36.23
C PRO A 218 6.35 -7.38 37.07
N GLU A 219 6.11 -7.74 38.33
CA GLU A 219 7.16 -8.27 39.23
C GLU A 219 7.39 -9.78 39.06
N SER A 220 6.45 -10.49 38.41
CA SER A 220 6.48 -11.94 38.24
C SER A 220 6.39 -12.33 36.77
N PHE A 221 7.00 -13.46 36.43
CA PHE A 221 6.96 -14.01 35.08
C PHE A 221 5.85 -15.05 34.95
N ILE A 222 5.18 -15.06 33.80
CA ILE A 222 4.25 -16.14 33.43
C ILE A 222 5.04 -17.43 33.20
N MET A 223 6.21 -17.31 32.57
CA MET A 223 7.13 -18.41 32.29
C MET A 223 8.57 -17.95 32.48
N VAL A 224 9.40 -18.85 33.03
CA VAL A 224 10.85 -18.75 32.96
C VAL A 224 11.45 -20.12 32.62
N TYR A 225 12.31 -20.16 31.61
CA TYR A 225 13.13 -21.33 31.28
C TYR A 225 14.61 -20.92 31.28
N ASN A 226 15.42 -21.51 32.16
CA ASN A 226 16.79 -21.05 32.45
C ASN A 226 17.86 -22.13 32.31
N ASP A 227 17.53 -23.28 31.71
CA ASP A 227 18.50 -24.29 31.30
C ASP A 227 19.00 -23.99 29.88
N ILE A 228 19.60 -22.80 29.73
CA ILE A 228 20.15 -22.27 28.48
C ILE A 228 21.10 -21.11 28.78
N PHE A 229 22.12 -20.91 27.94
CA PHE A 229 22.94 -19.71 28.00
C PHE A 229 23.63 -19.40 26.68
N THR A 230 23.37 -18.21 26.15
CA THR A 230 24.15 -17.61 25.07
C THR A 230 24.55 -16.19 25.41
N GLN A 231 25.81 -15.82 25.15
CA GLN A 231 26.34 -14.48 25.46
C GLN A 231 25.84 -13.39 24.51
N MET A 232 25.23 -13.76 23.38
CA MET A 232 24.82 -12.82 22.34
C MET A 232 23.57 -13.33 21.62
N GLN A 233 22.69 -12.42 21.21
CA GLN A 233 21.54 -12.78 20.37
C GLN A 233 20.65 -13.85 21.04
N GLY A 234 20.13 -14.80 20.27
CA GLY A 234 19.15 -15.76 20.73
C GLY A 234 17.72 -15.23 20.53
N GLY A 235 16.75 -16.11 20.77
CA GLY A 235 15.35 -15.76 20.60
C GLY A 235 14.41 -16.84 21.10
N ALA A 236 13.16 -16.44 21.33
CA ALA A 236 12.10 -17.33 21.78
C ALA A 236 10.78 -16.99 21.07
N PHE A 237 10.04 -18.02 20.68
CA PHE A 237 8.73 -17.89 20.04
C PHE A 237 7.77 -18.97 20.54
N ARG A 238 6.68 -18.52 21.16
CA ARG A 238 5.54 -19.39 21.46
C ARG A 238 4.91 -19.89 20.16
N GLN A 239 4.57 -21.17 20.13
CA GLN A 239 3.96 -21.85 19.00
C GLN A 239 2.46 -22.10 19.27
N PRO A 240 1.62 -22.26 18.23
CA PRO A 240 0.17 -22.50 18.40
C PRO A 240 -0.17 -23.74 19.22
N ASN A 241 0.71 -24.75 19.21
CA ASN A 241 0.54 -25.96 20.03
C ASN A 241 0.88 -25.76 21.52
N GLY A 242 1.28 -24.56 21.94
CA GLY A 242 1.68 -24.21 23.30
C GLY A 242 3.15 -24.47 23.64
N ASN A 243 3.93 -25.03 22.72
CA ASN A 243 5.38 -25.17 22.91
C ASN A 243 6.10 -23.83 22.67
N THR A 244 7.34 -23.73 23.11
CA THR A 244 8.20 -22.57 22.86
C THR A 244 9.43 -23.00 22.07
N LEU A 245 9.61 -22.43 20.88
CA LEU A 245 10.84 -22.57 20.09
C LEU A 245 11.88 -21.60 20.64
N ILE A 246 13.08 -22.11 20.90
CA ILE A 246 14.19 -21.38 21.50
C ILE A 246 15.42 -21.53 20.61
N THR A 247 16.15 -20.43 20.45
CA THR A 247 17.43 -20.39 19.75
C THR A 247 18.54 -20.07 20.72
N ASP A 248 19.48 -21.00 20.88
CA ASP A 248 20.77 -20.81 21.51
C ASP A 248 21.80 -20.46 20.42
N CYS A 249 22.33 -19.23 20.44
CA CYS A 249 23.02 -18.66 19.30
C CYS A 249 24.42 -19.23 19.09
N ASP A 250 25.28 -19.17 20.11
CA ASP A 250 26.68 -19.56 20.04
C ASP A 250 26.88 -21.07 19.96
N ASP A 251 25.95 -21.85 20.51
CA ASP A 251 25.91 -23.31 20.33
C ASP A 251 25.19 -23.76 19.04
N ALA A 252 24.62 -22.83 18.27
CA ALA A 252 23.81 -23.10 17.08
C ALA A 252 22.69 -24.13 17.33
N HIS A 253 22.14 -24.15 18.54
CA HIS A 253 21.14 -25.12 18.95
C HIS A 253 19.75 -24.48 18.92
N VAL A 254 18.87 -25.04 18.11
CA VAL A 254 17.47 -24.63 18.03
C VAL A 254 16.63 -25.76 18.58
N PHE A 255 15.75 -25.50 19.52
CA PHE A 255 14.94 -26.55 20.13
C PHE A 255 13.58 -26.04 20.57
N GLU A 256 12.61 -26.94 20.63
CA GLU A 256 11.23 -26.67 20.99
C GLU A 256 10.92 -27.37 22.32
N ILE A 257 10.53 -26.63 23.34
CA ILE A 257 10.13 -27.17 24.66
C ILE A 257 8.63 -27.09 24.85
N ASN A 258 8.07 -28.04 25.60
CA ASN A 258 6.70 -27.92 26.09
C ASN A 258 6.61 -27.07 27.36
N VAL A 259 5.39 -26.85 27.86
CA VAL A 259 5.11 -26.10 29.11
C VAL A 259 5.85 -26.62 30.35
N ASN A 260 6.26 -27.89 30.37
CA ASN A 260 7.02 -28.47 31.49
C ASN A 260 8.54 -28.35 31.30
N GLY A 261 9.01 -27.63 30.27
CA GLY A 261 10.43 -27.47 29.95
C GLY A 261 11.07 -28.69 29.29
N SER A 262 10.29 -29.68 28.84
CA SER A 262 10.84 -30.86 28.16
C SER A 262 10.98 -30.64 26.67
N THR A 263 12.17 -30.88 26.12
CA THR A 263 12.44 -30.80 24.68
C THR A 263 11.58 -31.79 23.88
N GLN A 264 10.85 -31.29 22.90
CA GLN A 264 10.00 -32.04 21.97
C GLN A 264 10.66 -32.23 20.61
N TRP A 265 11.49 -31.26 20.21
CA TRP A 265 12.22 -31.26 18.95
C TRP A 265 13.49 -30.45 19.10
N GLU A 266 14.54 -30.81 18.37
CA GLU A 266 15.77 -30.04 18.32
C GLU A 266 16.49 -30.17 16.98
N TYR A 267 17.29 -29.15 16.68
CA TYR A 267 18.20 -29.06 15.56
C TYR A 267 19.54 -28.53 16.07
N ASN A 268 20.58 -29.33 15.91
CA ASN A 268 21.95 -29.00 16.31
C ASN A 268 22.91 -29.43 15.18
N PRO A 269 23.26 -28.51 14.26
CA PRO A 269 24.11 -28.83 13.12
C PRO A 269 25.56 -29.04 13.55
N SER A 270 26.23 -30.04 12.98
CA SER A 270 27.66 -30.25 13.21
C SER A 270 28.49 -29.17 12.52
N GLY A 271 29.20 -28.34 13.28
CA GLY A 271 30.13 -27.34 12.74
C GLY A 271 30.37 -26.19 13.71
N ASN A 272 31.09 -25.17 13.27
CA ASN A 272 31.26 -23.92 14.01
C ASN A 272 30.35 -22.87 13.38
N TYR A 273 29.07 -22.95 13.70
CA TYR A 273 28.02 -22.05 13.23
C TYR A 273 27.50 -21.23 14.40
N GLN A 274 26.90 -20.08 14.10
CA GLN A 274 26.09 -19.33 15.05
C GLN A 274 24.72 -19.13 14.41
N ILE A 275 23.65 -19.40 15.14
CA ILE A 275 22.28 -19.19 14.66
C ILE A 275 21.70 -18.03 15.47
N PRO A 276 21.68 -16.79 14.94
CA PRO A 276 21.24 -15.61 15.69
C PRO A 276 19.82 -15.76 16.22
N ARG A 277 18.94 -16.33 15.40
CA ARG A 277 17.51 -16.50 15.65
C ARG A 277 16.95 -17.53 14.68
N ALA A 278 15.98 -18.31 15.13
CA ALA A 278 15.20 -19.21 14.28
C ALA A 278 13.69 -18.97 14.47
N GLN A 279 12.95 -19.10 13.38
CA GLN A 279 11.49 -19.12 13.35
C GLN A 279 11.01 -20.37 12.63
N LYS A 280 9.82 -20.84 13.00
CA LYS A 280 9.21 -22.03 12.40
C LYS A 280 8.05 -21.59 11.52
N TYR A 281 8.01 -22.16 10.32
CA TYR A 281 7.00 -21.88 9.31
C TYR A 281 6.42 -23.20 8.78
N GLY A 282 5.19 -23.15 8.27
CA GLY A 282 4.60 -24.27 7.51
C GLY A 282 5.45 -24.61 6.28
N LEU A 283 5.36 -25.85 5.79
CA LEU A 283 6.04 -26.23 4.54
C LEU A 283 5.50 -25.43 3.34
N ASP A 284 4.25 -25.03 3.44
CA ASP A 284 3.48 -24.20 2.54
C ASP A 284 3.66 -22.70 2.80
N TYR A 285 4.48 -22.27 3.76
CA TYR A 285 4.61 -20.84 4.10
C TYR A 285 5.09 -19.97 2.93
N PHE A 286 5.90 -20.52 2.03
CA PHE A 286 6.29 -19.86 0.78
C PHE A 286 5.44 -20.28 -0.43
N ASP A 287 4.57 -21.29 -0.26
CA ASP A 287 3.54 -21.67 -1.23
C ASP A 287 2.25 -20.85 -1.02
N GLN A 288 2.12 -20.21 0.14
CA GLN A 288 1.28 -19.05 0.38
C GLN A 288 1.86 -17.90 -0.45
N THR A 289 1.50 -17.85 -1.73
CA THR A 289 1.43 -16.58 -2.42
C THR A 289 0.41 -15.75 -1.64
N ASP A 290 0.86 -14.79 -0.83
CA ASP A 290 0.07 -13.64 -0.36
C ASP A 290 -1.43 -13.94 -0.24
N GLU A 291 -1.89 -14.54 0.88
CA GLU A 291 -3.31 -14.54 1.26
C GLU A 291 -3.79 -13.13 1.66
N PHE A 292 -3.43 -12.12 0.85
CA PHE A 292 -4.02 -10.80 0.89
C PHE A 292 -5.21 -10.69 -0.07
N ALA A 293 -5.81 -11.80 -0.50
CA ALA A 293 -7.04 -11.73 -1.27
C ALA A 293 -7.89 -12.99 -1.19
N GLU A 294 -9.20 -12.81 -1.00
CA GLU A 294 -10.17 -13.88 -0.94
C GLU A 294 -11.15 -13.84 -2.12
N ILE A 295 -11.61 -15.03 -2.52
CA ILE A 295 -12.62 -15.20 -3.57
C ILE A 295 -13.88 -15.77 -2.92
N TYR A 296 -14.98 -15.04 -3.06
CA TYR A 296 -16.28 -15.40 -2.53
C TYR A 296 -17.22 -15.76 -3.67
N ASP A 297 -18.06 -16.78 -3.47
CA ASP A 297 -19.10 -17.19 -4.41
C ASP A 297 -20.48 -17.03 -3.75
N VAL A 298 -21.39 -16.35 -4.44
CA VAL A 298 -22.78 -16.16 -3.99
C VAL A 298 -23.73 -16.55 -5.11
N SER A 299 -24.69 -17.41 -4.79
CA SER A 299 -25.81 -17.75 -5.67
C SER A 299 -27.11 -17.24 -5.08
N ILE A 300 -27.86 -16.45 -5.84
CA ILE A 300 -29.17 -15.97 -5.44
C ILE A 300 -30.26 -16.83 -6.10
N PRO A 301 -31.05 -17.60 -5.33
CA PRO A 301 -32.09 -18.44 -5.90
C PRO A 301 -33.21 -17.61 -6.52
N GLU A 302 -33.98 -18.22 -7.42
CA GLU A 302 -35.22 -17.63 -7.91
C GLU A 302 -36.22 -17.44 -6.75
N ASN A 303 -37.01 -16.37 -6.81
CA ASN A 303 -38.13 -16.11 -5.90
C ASN A 303 -39.45 -16.06 -6.69
N ASP A 304 -40.59 -16.02 -5.98
CA ASP A 304 -41.94 -16.07 -6.58
C ASP A 304 -42.24 -14.96 -7.62
N THR A 305 -41.40 -13.92 -7.67
CA THR A 305 -41.53 -12.77 -8.58
C THR A 305 -40.44 -12.73 -9.67
N ALA A 306 -39.42 -13.58 -9.57
CA ALA A 306 -38.30 -13.62 -10.49
C ALA A 306 -38.58 -14.52 -11.70
N SER A 307 -37.95 -14.21 -12.83
CA SER A 307 -37.96 -15.06 -14.04
C SER A 307 -36.55 -15.36 -14.58
N TYR A 308 -35.54 -15.23 -13.71
CA TYR A 308 -34.21 -15.78 -13.93
C TYR A 308 -34.11 -17.18 -13.32
N ASN A 309 -33.41 -18.11 -13.98
CA ASN A 309 -33.24 -19.49 -13.50
C ASN A 309 -32.04 -19.64 -12.57
N TYR A 310 -31.01 -18.81 -12.77
CA TYR A 310 -29.80 -18.76 -11.95
C TYR A 310 -29.20 -17.34 -12.00
N ALA A 311 -28.61 -16.93 -10.88
CA ALA A 311 -27.87 -15.69 -10.71
C ALA A 311 -26.69 -16.00 -9.78
N ASP A 312 -25.56 -16.37 -10.38
CA ASP A 312 -24.34 -16.72 -9.67
C ASP A 312 -23.31 -15.61 -9.82
N PHE A 313 -22.72 -15.20 -8.71
CA PHE A 313 -21.74 -14.14 -8.63
C PHE A 313 -20.47 -14.66 -7.98
N ARG A 314 -19.34 -14.11 -8.42
CA ARG A 314 -18.05 -14.32 -7.78
C ARG A 314 -17.37 -12.99 -7.59
N MET A 315 -16.86 -12.75 -6.40
CA MET A 315 -16.15 -11.54 -6.05
C MET A 315 -14.77 -11.88 -5.53
N TRP A 316 -13.78 -11.15 -5.99
CA TRP A 316 -12.44 -11.12 -5.42
C TRP A 316 -12.27 -9.81 -4.66
N VAL A 317 -11.79 -9.92 -3.43
CA VAL A 317 -11.49 -8.80 -2.53
C VAL A 317 -10.02 -8.89 -2.16
N ASN A 318 -9.32 -7.76 -2.26
CA ASN A 318 -7.95 -7.64 -1.78
C ASN A 318 -7.98 -7.34 -0.28
N ASN A 319 -7.66 -8.32 0.57
CA ASN A 319 -7.56 -8.21 2.02
C ASN A 319 -6.50 -7.19 2.49
N SER A 320 -5.62 -6.67 1.61
CA SER A 320 -4.77 -5.52 1.93
C SER A 320 -5.49 -4.17 1.84
N THR A 321 -6.79 -4.16 1.48
CA THR A 321 -7.58 -2.95 1.27
C THR A 321 -8.51 -2.75 2.44
N ASP A 322 -8.23 -1.76 3.30
CA ASP A 322 -9.00 -1.52 4.52
C ASP A 322 -10.45 -1.08 4.26
N THR A 323 -10.68 -0.36 3.15
CA THR A 323 -12.01 0.11 2.76
C THR A 323 -12.16 0.08 1.25
N LEU A 324 -13.12 -0.69 0.76
CA LEU A 324 -13.44 -0.76 -0.66
C LEU A 324 -14.17 0.51 -1.11
N ARG A 325 -13.80 1.03 -2.28
CA ARG A 325 -14.37 2.27 -2.83
C ARG A 325 -15.38 2.05 -3.95
N GLY A 326 -15.43 0.83 -4.49
CA GLY A 326 -16.34 0.46 -5.57
C GLY A 326 -16.15 -0.99 -6.00
N ILE A 327 -16.97 -1.41 -6.96
CA ILE A 327 -16.93 -2.75 -7.55
C ILE A 327 -16.68 -2.64 -9.04
N TYR A 328 -15.55 -3.15 -9.51
CA TYR A 328 -15.29 -3.30 -10.93
C TYR A 328 -15.94 -4.59 -11.40
N TRP A 329 -16.97 -4.48 -12.24
CA TRP A 329 -17.74 -5.62 -12.71
C TRP A 329 -17.52 -5.85 -14.20
N PHE A 330 -16.84 -6.95 -14.53
CA PHE A 330 -16.75 -7.40 -15.91
C PHE A 330 -17.88 -8.40 -16.24
N MET A 331 -18.58 -8.19 -17.36
CA MET A 331 -19.71 -9.03 -17.78
C MET A 331 -19.53 -9.61 -19.18
N HIS A 332 -19.69 -10.93 -19.25
CA HIS A 332 -19.63 -11.71 -20.49
C HIS A 332 -20.94 -11.67 -21.31
N PRO A 333 -20.93 -12.21 -22.56
CA PRO A 333 -22.13 -12.33 -23.39
C PRO A 333 -23.15 -13.32 -22.81
N ASP A 334 -24.31 -13.45 -23.47
CA ASP A 334 -25.42 -14.32 -23.05
C ASP A 334 -24.98 -15.78 -22.91
N ASN A 335 -25.43 -16.43 -21.83
CA ASN A 335 -24.98 -17.75 -21.35
C ASN A 335 -23.47 -17.88 -21.12
N GLY A 336 -22.74 -16.76 -21.03
CA GLY A 336 -21.33 -16.74 -20.64
C GLY A 336 -21.16 -16.67 -19.13
N ASP A 337 -20.08 -17.27 -18.63
CA ASP A 337 -19.71 -17.25 -17.21
C ASP A 337 -18.45 -16.39 -17.01
N SER A 338 -18.62 -15.18 -16.49
CA SER A 338 -17.54 -14.23 -16.20
C SER A 338 -16.95 -14.36 -14.81
N ARG A 339 -17.40 -15.32 -13.98
CA ARG A 339 -16.86 -15.48 -12.63
C ARG A 339 -15.38 -15.79 -12.64
N ASN A 340 -14.85 -16.43 -13.67
CA ASN A 340 -13.42 -16.70 -13.76
C ASN A 340 -12.56 -15.45 -13.99
N THR A 341 -13.14 -14.31 -14.40
CA THR A 341 -12.42 -13.03 -14.55
C THR A 341 -11.79 -12.56 -13.26
N VAL A 342 -12.34 -12.96 -12.10
CA VAL A 342 -11.76 -12.59 -10.80
C VAL A 342 -10.36 -13.17 -10.55
N ASN A 343 -9.93 -14.15 -11.36
CA ASN A 343 -8.60 -14.74 -11.31
C ASN A 343 -7.60 -14.09 -12.29
N ASP A 344 -8.03 -13.10 -13.09
CA ASP A 344 -7.16 -12.43 -14.04
C ASP A 344 -6.35 -11.32 -13.34
N SER A 345 -5.03 -11.48 -13.31
CA SER A 345 -4.14 -10.58 -12.58
C SER A 345 -4.16 -9.14 -13.11
N ASN A 346 -4.50 -8.91 -14.38
CA ASN A 346 -4.61 -7.56 -14.92
C ASN A 346 -5.85 -6.85 -14.38
N TYR A 347 -6.98 -7.57 -14.28
CA TYR A 347 -8.20 -7.02 -13.68
C TYR A 347 -8.06 -6.85 -12.17
N GLN A 348 -7.39 -7.76 -11.47
CA GLN A 348 -7.05 -7.60 -10.06
C GLN A 348 -6.20 -6.35 -9.84
N THR A 349 -5.14 -6.18 -10.64
CA THR A 349 -4.27 -4.99 -10.58
C THR A 349 -5.05 -3.70 -10.86
N LEU A 350 -5.95 -3.72 -11.85
CA LEU A 350 -6.78 -2.56 -12.18
C LEU A 350 -7.72 -2.20 -11.02
N ALA A 351 -8.42 -3.18 -10.46
CA ALA A 351 -9.34 -2.99 -9.35
C ALA A 351 -8.60 -2.49 -8.09
N SER A 352 -7.49 -3.14 -7.70
CA SER A 352 -6.67 -2.71 -6.56
C SER A 352 -6.09 -1.31 -6.72
N SER A 353 -5.79 -0.86 -7.94
CA SER A 353 -5.25 0.50 -8.16
C SER A 353 -6.22 1.63 -7.81
N GLN A 354 -7.49 1.30 -7.52
CA GLN A 354 -8.56 2.22 -7.13
C GLN A 354 -9.24 1.79 -5.83
N ASP A 355 -8.71 0.77 -5.12
CA ASP A 355 -9.32 0.15 -3.94
C ASP A 355 -10.70 -0.48 -4.23
N PHE A 356 -10.84 -1.15 -5.39
CA PHE A 356 -12.09 -1.78 -5.82
C PHE A 356 -12.08 -3.29 -5.60
N ALA A 357 -13.25 -3.85 -5.29
CA ALA A 357 -13.48 -5.28 -5.46
C ALA A 357 -13.64 -5.63 -6.95
N LEU A 358 -13.28 -6.86 -7.34
CA LEU A 358 -13.44 -7.36 -8.70
C LEU A 358 -14.56 -8.40 -8.75
N MET A 359 -15.57 -8.17 -9.57
CA MET A 359 -16.71 -9.07 -9.69
C MET A 359 -16.87 -9.63 -11.10
N GLY A 360 -17.28 -10.91 -11.16
CA GLY A 360 -17.79 -11.57 -12.35
C GLY A 360 -19.12 -12.27 -12.04
N ALA A 361 -19.90 -12.57 -13.09
CA ALA A 361 -21.22 -13.18 -12.92
C ALA A 361 -21.55 -14.21 -14.00
N HIS A 362 -22.47 -15.11 -13.66
CA HIS A 362 -23.12 -16.06 -14.55
C HIS A 362 -24.63 -15.95 -14.31
N ILE A 363 -25.32 -15.31 -15.24
CA ILE A 363 -26.69 -14.84 -15.08
C ILE A 363 -27.54 -15.35 -16.23
N PHE A 364 -28.69 -15.92 -15.89
CA PHE A 364 -29.75 -16.20 -16.85
C PHE A 364 -30.73 -15.02 -16.94
N ASN A 365 -31.21 -14.69 -18.14
CA ASN A 365 -32.24 -13.67 -18.37
C ASN A 365 -31.89 -12.29 -17.78
N MET A 366 -30.89 -11.65 -18.41
CA MET A 366 -30.29 -10.35 -18.06
C MET A 366 -31.23 -9.13 -18.18
N GLN A 367 -32.53 -9.32 -18.38
CA GLN A 367 -33.52 -8.24 -18.46
C GLN A 367 -33.89 -7.74 -17.07
N MET A 368 -33.89 -6.43 -16.81
CA MET A 368 -34.20 -5.89 -15.47
C MET A 368 -35.57 -6.33 -14.93
N GLN A 369 -36.57 -6.51 -15.81
CA GLN A 369 -37.91 -6.97 -15.43
C GLN A 369 -37.94 -8.44 -14.97
N SER A 370 -36.85 -9.19 -15.13
CA SER A 370 -36.75 -10.56 -14.61
C SER A 370 -36.53 -10.63 -13.11
N GLY A 371 -36.27 -9.49 -12.44
CA GLY A 371 -35.84 -9.43 -11.04
C GLY A 371 -34.34 -9.57 -10.85
N ILE A 372 -33.55 -9.62 -11.93
CA ILE A 372 -32.11 -9.81 -11.84
C ILE A 372 -31.38 -8.63 -11.16
N GLY A 373 -31.90 -7.40 -11.29
CA GLY A 373 -31.35 -6.23 -10.60
C GLY A 373 -31.39 -6.42 -9.08
N ASP A 374 -32.54 -6.88 -8.55
CA ASP A 374 -32.70 -7.18 -7.13
C ASP A 374 -31.77 -8.31 -6.67
N ALA A 375 -31.54 -9.32 -7.52
CA ALA A 375 -30.60 -10.40 -7.22
C ALA A 375 -29.15 -9.92 -7.11
N VAL A 376 -28.72 -8.95 -7.94
CA VAL A 376 -27.40 -8.32 -7.80
C VAL A 376 -27.26 -7.62 -6.47
N ILE A 377 -28.27 -6.83 -6.06
CA ILE A 377 -28.24 -6.11 -4.78
C ILE A 377 -28.20 -7.10 -3.60
N ALA A 378 -29.03 -8.14 -3.63
CA ALA A 378 -29.01 -9.19 -2.60
C ALA A 378 -27.67 -9.95 -2.53
N ALA A 379 -27.00 -10.11 -3.67
CA ALA A 379 -25.66 -10.68 -3.69
C ALA A 379 -24.64 -9.78 -3.00
N MET A 380 -24.75 -8.45 -3.12
CA MET A 380 -23.84 -7.52 -2.45
C MET A 380 -23.99 -7.60 -0.94
N ASP A 381 -25.22 -7.67 -0.42
CA ASP A 381 -25.46 -7.87 1.01
C ASP A 381 -24.86 -9.19 1.52
N SER A 382 -24.89 -10.24 0.68
CA SER A 382 -24.26 -11.52 1.01
C SER A 382 -22.74 -11.42 1.00
N PHE A 383 -22.15 -10.73 0.02
CA PHE A 383 -20.70 -10.52 -0.05
C PHE A 383 -20.19 -9.66 1.12
N ALA A 384 -20.93 -8.62 1.52
CA ALA A 384 -20.58 -7.78 2.65
C ALA A 384 -20.39 -8.63 3.93
N VAL A 385 -21.36 -9.51 4.21
CA VAL A 385 -21.30 -10.43 5.35
C VAL A 385 -20.18 -11.47 5.20
N LEU A 386 -19.99 -12.04 4.01
CA LEU A 386 -19.00 -13.10 3.80
C LEU A 386 -17.56 -12.60 3.87
N SER A 387 -17.32 -11.38 3.40
CA SER A 387 -15.99 -10.78 3.31
C SER A 387 -15.62 -9.87 4.47
N ASN A 388 -16.55 -9.62 5.40
CA ASN A 388 -16.38 -8.66 6.49
C ASN A 388 -16.09 -7.22 6.00
N HIS A 389 -16.70 -6.85 4.86
CA HIS A 389 -16.67 -5.51 4.27
C HIS A 389 -18.10 -4.98 4.15
N ASP A 390 -18.59 -4.34 5.22
CA ASP A 390 -19.97 -3.81 5.30
C ASP A 390 -20.28 -2.82 4.17
N GLU A 391 -19.27 -2.09 3.67
CA GLU A 391 -19.40 -1.12 2.61
C GLU A 391 -19.83 -1.72 1.26
N ILE A 392 -19.62 -3.02 1.01
CA ILE A 392 -19.99 -3.70 -0.25
C ILE A 392 -21.49 -3.54 -0.57
N SER A 393 -22.34 -3.51 0.46
CA SER A 393 -23.78 -3.26 0.30
C SER A 393 -24.10 -1.89 -0.33
N PHE A 394 -23.20 -0.91 -0.21
CA PHE A 394 -23.45 0.50 -0.50
C PHE A 394 -22.59 1.09 -1.63
N ILE A 395 -21.36 0.60 -1.80
CA ILE A 395 -20.41 1.13 -2.78
C ILE A 395 -20.92 0.98 -4.23
N PRO A 396 -20.50 1.88 -5.15
CA PRO A 396 -21.00 1.90 -6.52
C PRO A 396 -20.34 0.85 -7.41
N PHE A 397 -21.02 0.52 -8.50
CA PHE A 397 -20.49 -0.34 -9.57
C PHE A 397 -19.84 0.48 -10.68
N PHE A 398 -18.74 -0.03 -11.22
CA PHE A 398 -18.30 0.30 -12.57
C PHE A 398 -18.47 -0.93 -13.45
N ILE A 399 -19.30 -0.84 -14.49
CA ILE A 399 -19.72 -2.02 -15.27
C ILE A 399 -19.06 -2.03 -16.64
N ASN A 400 -18.27 -3.05 -16.94
CA ASN A 400 -17.68 -3.28 -18.26
C ASN A 400 -18.30 -4.52 -18.91
N GLY A 401 -19.25 -4.30 -19.82
CA GLY A 401 -20.05 -5.36 -20.41
C GLY A 401 -19.79 -5.59 -21.89
N TYR A 402 -19.68 -6.86 -22.29
CA TYR A 402 -19.57 -7.26 -23.69
C TYR A 402 -20.82 -7.98 -24.23
N SER A 403 -21.29 -7.55 -25.40
CA SER A 403 -22.49 -8.02 -26.09
C SER A 403 -23.74 -7.93 -25.20
N TRP A 404 -24.29 -9.04 -24.72
CA TRP A 404 -25.39 -9.02 -23.76
C TRP A 404 -25.00 -8.47 -22.39
N GLY A 405 -23.75 -8.65 -21.95
CA GLY A 405 -23.23 -7.96 -20.77
C GLY A 405 -23.24 -6.44 -20.96
N GLY A 406 -23.00 -5.95 -22.19
CA GLY A 406 -23.11 -4.53 -22.54
C GLY A 406 -24.55 -4.03 -22.48
N GLN A 407 -25.51 -4.85 -22.94
CA GLN A 407 -26.94 -4.57 -22.79
C GLN A 407 -27.32 -4.46 -21.31
N PHE A 408 -26.94 -5.46 -20.51
CA PHE A 408 -27.16 -5.46 -19.08
C PHE A 408 -26.57 -4.21 -18.43
N GLY A 409 -25.31 -3.85 -18.71
CA GLY A 409 -24.65 -2.71 -18.08
C GLY A 409 -25.41 -1.41 -18.29
N TYR A 410 -25.89 -1.16 -19.52
CA TYR A 410 -26.75 -0.02 -19.81
C TYR A 410 -28.09 -0.09 -19.07
N HIS A 411 -28.77 -1.24 -19.11
CA HIS A 411 -30.10 -1.39 -18.46
C HIS A 411 -30.03 -1.32 -16.94
N PHE A 412 -28.99 -1.86 -16.32
CA PHE A 412 -28.73 -1.77 -14.89
C PHE A 412 -28.45 -0.32 -14.48
N THR A 413 -27.65 0.40 -15.28
CA THR A 413 -27.42 1.85 -15.09
C THR A 413 -28.72 2.64 -15.18
N LYS A 414 -29.60 2.30 -16.14
CA LYS A 414 -30.93 2.92 -16.26
C LYS A 414 -31.85 2.60 -15.08
N TRP A 415 -31.70 1.42 -14.49
CA TRP A 415 -32.53 0.97 -13.38
C TRP A 415 -32.15 1.62 -12.04
N ILE A 416 -30.85 1.77 -11.76
CA ILE A 416 -30.34 2.31 -10.48
C ILE A 416 -29.11 3.23 -10.68
N PRO A 417 -29.25 4.37 -11.38
CA PRO A 417 -28.12 5.21 -11.79
C PRO A 417 -27.26 5.73 -10.63
N GLU A 418 -27.84 5.92 -9.44
CA GLU A 418 -27.15 6.34 -8.23
C GLU A 418 -26.14 5.31 -7.69
N ARG A 419 -26.30 4.02 -8.06
CA ARG A 419 -25.35 2.94 -7.71
C ARG A 419 -24.32 2.68 -8.80
N VAL A 420 -24.26 3.48 -9.86
CA VAL A 420 -23.33 3.25 -10.97
C VAL A 420 -22.39 4.46 -11.16
N LEU A 421 -21.11 4.18 -11.01
CA LEU A 421 -20.00 5.12 -11.19
C LEU A 421 -19.77 5.43 -12.66
N GLY A 422 -19.81 4.41 -13.51
CA GLY A 422 -19.65 4.50 -14.96
C GLY A 422 -19.93 3.16 -15.61
N PHE A 423 -20.18 3.17 -16.92
CA PHE A 423 -20.39 1.93 -17.66
C PHE A 423 -19.70 1.92 -19.02
N ILE A 424 -19.33 0.72 -19.45
CA ILE A 424 -18.83 0.43 -20.78
C ILE A 424 -19.77 -0.60 -21.40
N THR A 425 -20.36 -0.27 -22.54
CA THR A 425 -21.16 -1.20 -23.34
C THR A 425 -20.44 -1.50 -24.65
N GLN A 426 -19.96 -2.74 -24.77
CA GLN A 426 -19.27 -3.19 -25.97
C GLN A 426 -20.22 -3.99 -26.85
N LYS A 427 -20.62 -3.42 -27.99
CA LYS A 427 -21.34 -4.11 -29.08
C LYS A 427 -22.66 -4.76 -28.65
N GLY A 428 -23.38 -4.15 -27.72
CA GLY A 428 -24.74 -4.58 -27.35
C GLY A 428 -25.73 -4.39 -28.50
N GLY A 429 -26.83 -5.15 -28.50
CA GLY A 429 -27.71 -5.27 -29.66
C GLY A 429 -29.18 -4.93 -29.45
N HIS A 430 -29.69 -5.04 -28.22
CA HIS A 430 -31.09 -4.77 -27.89
C HIS A 430 -31.20 -3.93 -26.62
N HIS A 431 -30.72 -2.70 -26.69
CA HIS A 431 -30.87 -1.71 -25.64
C HIS A 431 -32.24 -1.03 -25.70
N ASP A 432 -32.69 -0.59 -24.54
CA ASP A 432 -33.93 0.17 -24.38
C ASP A 432 -33.69 1.62 -24.84
N SER A 433 -34.37 2.01 -25.93
CA SER A 433 -34.24 3.32 -26.53
C SER A 433 -35.22 4.37 -25.98
N THR A 434 -35.96 4.05 -24.92
CA THR A 434 -36.76 5.05 -24.20
C THR A 434 -35.85 5.90 -23.31
N ASP A 435 -36.36 7.07 -22.90
CA ASP A 435 -35.67 8.04 -22.03
C ASP A 435 -34.84 7.37 -20.92
N ALA A 436 -33.54 7.66 -20.91
CA ALA A 436 -32.56 7.11 -19.98
C ALA A 436 -32.59 7.77 -18.59
N GLY A 437 -33.30 8.88 -18.41
CA GLY A 437 -33.45 9.53 -17.10
C GLY A 437 -32.09 9.83 -16.44
N GLY A 438 -31.94 9.44 -15.17
CA GLY A 438 -30.70 9.67 -14.41
C GLY A 438 -29.44 9.00 -14.98
N ALA A 439 -29.58 7.98 -15.83
CA ALA A 439 -28.43 7.34 -16.47
C ALA A 439 -27.70 8.25 -17.47
N MET A 440 -28.32 9.35 -17.91
CA MET A 440 -27.66 10.37 -18.73
C MET A 440 -26.50 11.06 -17.98
N GLU A 441 -26.59 11.15 -16.65
CA GLU A 441 -25.55 11.75 -15.80
C GLU A 441 -24.43 10.76 -15.45
N VAL A 442 -24.58 9.48 -15.77
CA VAL A 442 -23.57 8.45 -15.57
C VAL A 442 -22.66 8.40 -16.80
N PRO A 443 -21.33 8.58 -16.66
CA PRO A 443 -20.40 8.46 -17.78
C PRO A 443 -20.48 7.10 -18.45
N GLY A 444 -20.69 7.11 -19.77
CA GLY A 444 -20.92 5.92 -20.57
C GLY A 444 -19.96 5.83 -21.75
N LEU A 445 -19.28 4.70 -21.94
CA LEU A 445 -18.46 4.42 -23.10
C LEU A 445 -19.10 3.32 -23.96
N MET A 446 -19.56 3.70 -25.14
CA MET A 446 -20.35 2.86 -26.04
C MET A 446 -19.52 2.48 -27.26
N PHE A 447 -19.21 1.18 -27.41
CA PHE A 447 -18.51 0.69 -28.58
C PHE A 447 -19.45 0.03 -29.58
N VAL A 448 -19.34 0.45 -30.84
CA VAL A 448 -19.90 -0.22 -32.01
C VAL A 448 -18.76 -0.69 -32.91
N ALA A 449 -19.02 -1.62 -33.83
CA ALA A 449 -18.01 -2.16 -34.75
C ALA A 449 -18.50 -2.04 -36.18
N GLU A 450 -17.65 -1.56 -37.09
CA GLU A 450 -18.02 -1.24 -38.48
C GLU A 450 -18.61 -2.44 -39.23
N ASN A 451 -18.07 -3.64 -38.99
CA ASN A 451 -18.49 -4.88 -39.63
C ASN A 451 -19.44 -5.73 -38.75
N ASP A 452 -20.00 -5.15 -37.68
CA ASP A 452 -21.04 -5.83 -36.88
C ASP A 452 -22.42 -5.79 -37.60
N LEU A 453 -23.41 -6.48 -37.05
CA LEU A 453 -24.75 -6.53 -37.60
C LEU A 453 -25.41 -5.13 -37.52
N PRO A 454 -26.07 -4.66 -38.60
CA PRO A 454 -26.63 -3.30 -38.64
C PRO A 454 -27.51 -2.94 -37.46
N TYR A 455 -28.36 -3.86 -36.98
CA TYR A 455 -29.23 -3.58 -35.84
C TYR A 455 -28.47 -3.27 -34.54
N ARG A 456 -27.25 -3.80 -34.34
CA ARG A 456 -26.42 -3.53 -33.15
C ARG A 456 -25.83 -2.13 -33.24
N ILE A 457 -25.32 -1.78 -34.42
CA ILE A 457 -24.76 -0.46 -34.72
C ILE A 457 -25.88 0.58 -34.58
N ASP A 458 -27.01 0.38 -35.27
CA ASP A 458 -28.13 1.32 -35.31
C ASP A 458 -28.77 1.50 -33.93
N ASN A 459 -28.93 0.43 -33.13
CA ASN A 459 -29.57 0.53 -31.82
C ASN A 459 -28.71 1.31 -30.82
N LEU A 460 -27.42 1.00 -30.70
CA LEU A 460 -26.54 1.67 -29.74
C LEU A 460 -26.20 3.10 -30.19
N THR A 461 -25.99 3.31 -31.50
CA THR A 461 -25.79 4.66 -32.08
C THR A 461 -27.06 5.51 -31.92
N GLY A 462 -28.25 4.93 -32.14
CA GLY A 462 -29.52 5.63 -31.97
C GLY A 462 -29.72 6.12 -30.54
N ILE A 463 -29.45 5.28 -29.54
CA ILE A 463 -29.53 5.67 -28.13
C ILE A 463 -28.59 6.82 -27.81
N PHE A 464 -27.35 6.77 -28.30
CA PHE A 464 -26.41 7.85 -28.16
C PHE A 464 -26.95 9.16 -28.76
N LEU A 465 -27.40 9.12 -30.02
CA LEU A 465 -27.89 10.30 -30.75
C LEU A 465 -29.20 10.87 -30.16
N ASP A 466 -30.04 10.03 -29.58
CA ASP A 466 -31.30 10.45 -28.96
C ASP A 466 -31.09 11.16 -27.61
N HIS A 467 -29.99 10.86 -26.89
CA HIS A 467 -29.75 11.38 -25.54
C HIS A 467 -28.60 12.39 -25.43
N ARG A 468 -27.65 12.44 -26.38
CA ARG A 468 -26.61 13.48 -26.38
C ARG A 468 -27.17 14.91 -26.42
N PRO A 469 -28.21 15.25 -27.20
CA PRO A 469 -28.83 16.58 -27.16
C PRO A 469 -29.51 16.89 -25.81
N LEU A 470 -29.76 15.87 -24.98
CA LEU A 470 -30.36 16.00 -23.65
C LEU A 470 -29.30 16.15 -22.54
N GLY A 471 -28.01 16.15 -22.89
CA GLY A 471 -26.90 16.36 -21.94
C GLY A 471 -26.16 15.09 -21.52
N ALA A 472 -26.48 13.93 -22.11
CA ALA A 472 -25.88 12.66 -21.69
C ALA A 472 -24.34 12.66 -21.77
N LYS A 473 -23.68 12.15 -20.72
CA LYS A 473 -22.23 12.08 -20.54
C LYS A 473 -21.60 10.90 -21.25
N TRP A 474 -21.94 10.71 -22.53
CA TRP A 474 -21.63 9.47 -23.25
C TRP A 474 -20.64 9.68 -24.38
N ILE A 475 -19.87 8.62 -24.64
CA ILE A 475 -18.90 8.47 -25.70
C ILE A 475 -19.42 7.38 -26.64
N LEU A 476 -19.47 7.66 -27.94
CA LEU A 476 -19.65 6.64 -28.97
C LEU A 476 -18.32 6.41 -29.68
N ALA A 477 -17.87 5.16 -29.76
CA ALA A 477 -16.60 4.77 -30.39
C ALA A 477 -16.85 3.65 -31.40
N MET A 478 -16.56 3.90 -32.68
CA MET A 478 -16.63 2.91 -33.75
C MET A 478 -15.27 2.24 -33.95
N GLU A 479 -15.22 0.92 -33.77
CA GLU A 479 -14.05 0.12 -34.11
C GLU A 479 -14.05 -0.21 -35.60
N GLN A 480 -13.08 0.33 -36.34
CA GLN A 480 -12.98 0.20 -37.80
C GLN A 480 -12.58 -1.23 -38.20
N GLY A 481 -13.15 -1.74 -39.30
CA GLY A 481 -12.78 -3.05 -39.86
C GLY A 481 -13.12 -4.28 -39.01
N VAL A 482 -13.64 -4.12 -37.80
CA VAL A 482 -13.88 -5.20 -36.83
C VAL A 482 -15.37 -5.58 -36.78
N GLY A 483 -15.64 -6.86 -36.55
CA GLY A 483 -17.00 -7.39 -36.34
C GLY A 483 -17.36 -7.54 -34.86
N HIS A 484 -18.14 -8.58 -34.52
CA HIS A 484 -18.63 -8.83 -33.16
C HIS A 484 -17.58 -9.51 -32.26
N THR A 485 -16.56 -8.77 -31.83
CA THR A 485 -15.48 -9.21 -30.92
C THR A 485 -15.36 -8.28 -29.71
N GLN A 486 -14.76 -8.73 -28.62
CA GLN A 486 -14.48 -7.87 -27.48
C GLN A 486 -13.40 -6.83 -27.83
N VAL A 487 -13.52 -5.62 -27.29
CA VAL A 487 -12.52 -4.55 -27.42
C VAL A 487 -11.36 -4.85 -26.46
N ILE A 488 -10.12 -4.77 -26.96
CA ILE A 488 -8.90 -5.06 -26.19
C ILE A 488 -7.95 -3.87 -26.10
N ASP A 489 -8.43 -2.65 -26.37
CA ASP A 489 -7.69 -1.41 -26.13
C ASP A 489 -7.71 -1.07 -24.64
N TYR A 490 -6.91 -1.81 -23.86
CA TYR A 490 -6.82 -1.65 -22.41
C TYR A 490 -6.39 -0.24 -21.98
N PRO A 491 -5.44 0.46 -22.66
CA PRO A 491 -5.16 1.86 -22.35
C PRO A 491 -6.42 2.74 -22.37
N PHE A 492 -7.27 2.60 -23.39
CA PHE A 492 -8.51 3.39 -23.48
C PHE A 492 -9.53 2.97 -22.41
N LEU A 493 -9.77 1.66 -22.26
CA LEU A 493 -10.73 1.13 -21.29
C LEU A 493 -10.34 1.49 -19.84
N ASN A 494 -9.07 1.32 -19.48
CA ASN A 494 -8.56 1.55 -18.13
C ASN A 494 -8.47 3.05 -17.81
N SER A 495 -8.04 3.88 -18.77
CA SER A 495 -8.03 5.33 -18.59
C SER A 495 -9.43 5.89 -18.35
N PHE A 496 -10.43 5.39 -19.09
CA PHE A 496 -11.82 5.75 -18.85
C PHE A 496 -12.31 5.35 -17.45
N PHE A 497 -12.05 4.11 -17.02
CA PHE A 497 -12.38 3.64 -15.67
C PHE A 497 -11.73 4.51 -14.58
N ASN A 498 -10.41 4.66 -14.60
CA ASN A 498 -9.65 5.40 -13.58
C ASN A 498 -10.08 6.87 -13.54
N THR A 499 -10.30 7.50 -14.69
CA THR A 499 -10.75 8.90 -14.76
C THR A 499 -12.13 9.06 -14.13
N VAL A 500 -13.08 8.18 -14.47
CA VAL A 500 -14.44 8.25 -13.94
C VAL A 500 -14.45 7.97 -12.43
N ALA A 501 -13.65 7.01 -11.95
CA ALA A 501 -13.52 6.72 -10.53
C ALA A 501 -12.98 7.91 -9.74
N ASN A 502 -11.87 8.50 -10.19
CA ASN A 502 -11.25 9.66 -9.56
C ASN A 502 -12.17 10.89 -9.52
N LEU A 503 -13.01 11.10 -10.54
CA LEU A 503 -13.88 12.27 -10.60
C LEU A 503 -15.18 12.10 -9.81
N ARG A 504 -15.74 10.88 -9.79
CA ARG A 504 -17.10 10.64 -9.26
C ARG A 504 -17.13 10.11 -7.84
N LEU A 505 -16.07 9.49 -7.34
CA LEU A 505 -16.00 9.09 -5.94
C LEU A 505 -15.71 10.29 -5.03
N PRO A 506 -16.34 10.38 -3.85
CA PRO A 506 -15.97 11.37 -2.85
C PRO A 506 -14.61 11.03 -2.21
N ASP A 507 -13.98 12.04 -1.60
CA ASP A 507 -12.69 11.89 -0.90
C ASP A 507 -12.80 11.02 0.36
N SER A 508 -13.99 10.96 0.98
CA SER A 508 -14.29 10.13 2.14
C SER A 508 -15.63 9.42 1.98
N MET A 509 -15.74 8.18 2.46
CA MET A 509 -16.99 7.41 2.45
C MET A 509 -17.34 6.92 3.84
N ASP A 510 -18.64 6.83 4.10
CA ASP A 510 -19.19 6.15 5.28
C ASP A 510 -19.52 4.72 4.88
N VAL A 511 -18.86 3.75 5.51
CA VAL A 511 -19.01 2.32 5.20
C VAL A 511 -20.42 1.79 5.51
N PHE A 512 -21.25 2.53 6.25
CA PHE A 512 -22.60 2.12 6.64
C PHE A 512 -23.72 2.82 5.86
N GLN A 513 -23.41 3.62 4.83
CA GLN A 513 -24.40 4.41 4.08
C GLN A 513 -24.17 4.39 2.56
N PRO A 514 -25.23 4.56 1.74
CA PRO A 514 -25.09 4.73 0.29
C PRO A 514 -24.12 5.86 -0.09
N VAL A 515 -23.21 5.58 -1.03
CA VAL A 515 -22.23 6.55 -1.52
C VAL A 515 -22.91 7.61 -2.40
N THR A 516 -22.74 8.89 -2.04
CA THR A 516 -23.19 10.00 -2.89
C THR A 516 -22.10 10.35 -3.91
N LEU A 517 -22.36 10.08 -5.19
CA LEU A 517 -21.40 10.33 -6.26
C LEU A 517 -21.33 11.80 -6.65
N ASN A 518 -20.12 12.30 -6.93
CA ASN A 518 -19.92 13.67 -7.40
C ASN A 518 -20.57 13.86 -8.79
N PRO A 519 -21.31 14.96 -9.00
CA PRO A 519 -21.84 15.31 -10.32
C PRO A 519 -20.72 15.84 -11.23
N LEU A 520 -20.86 15.64 -12.53
CA LEU A 520 -19.90 16.11 -13.53
C LEU A 520 -20.51 17.26 -14.35
N PRO A 521 -20.07 18.52 -14.15
CA PRO A 521 -20.59 19.65 -14.92
C PRO A 521 -20.18 19.56 -16.40
N ASP A 522 -21.09 19.92 -17.31
CA ASP A 522 -20.85 19.90 -18.77
C ASP A 522 -19.56 20.62 -19.17
N SER A 523 -19.30 21.76 -18.54
CA SER A 523 -18.19 22.67 -18.85
C SER A 523 -16.81 22.08 -18.60
N MET A 524 -16.69 21.01 -17.81
CA MET A 524 -15.40 20.32 -17.64
C MET A 524 -15.05 19.43 -18.84
N GLY A 525 -16.05 19.08 -19.64
CA GLY A 525 -15.93 18.05 -20.65
C GLY A 525 -15.15 18.47 -21.88
N TRP A 526 -14.71 17.45 -22.60
CA TRP A 526 -14.22 17.56 -23.96
C TRP A 526 -15.23 16.95 -24.91
N LEU A 527 -15.26 17.42 -26.15
CA LEU A 527 -16.19 16.99 -27.17
C LEU A 527 -15.44 16.40 -28.36
N GLY A 528 -16.03 15.43 -29.04
CA GLY A 528 -15.41 14.75 -30.20
C GLY A 528 -16.39 14.44 -31.33
N ASP A 529 -16.04 14.83 -32.56
CA ASP A 529 -16.89 14.64 -33.75
C ASP A 529 -16.73 13.23 -34.34
N GLN A 530 -17.83 12.49 -34.50
CA GLN A 530 -17.80 11.12 -35.01
C GLN A 530 -17.28 10.98 -36.46
N THR A 531 -17.30 12.07 -37.23
CA THR A 531 -16.95 12.10 -38.65
C THR A 531 -15.56 12.66 -38.89
N SER A 532 -15.24 13.81 -38.28
CA SER A 532 -13.91 14.44 -38.44
C SER A 532 -12.88 13.94 -37.45
N TRP A 533 -13.33 13.28 -36.37
CA TRP A 533 -12.53 12.85 -35.22
C TRP A 533 -11.85 14.00 -34.46
N THR A 534 -12.20 15.24 -34.79
CA THR A 534 -11.69 16.42 -34.09
C THR A 534 -12.24 16.44 -32.67
N ILE A 535 -11.35 16.65 -31.70
CA ILE A 535 -11.74 16.87 -30.32
C ILE A 535 -11.43 18.31 -29.89
N GLY A 536 -12.17 18.82 -28.91
CA GLY A 536 -11.93 20.13 -28.31
C GLY A 536 -12.59 20.27 -26.94
N ALA A 537 -12.10 21.22 -26.13
CA ALA A 537 -12.71 21.53 -24.84
C ALA A 537 -14.12 22.10 -25.04
N TRP A 538 -15.04 21.87 -24.11
CA TRP A 538 -16.44 22.31 -24.17
C TRP A 538 -16.62 23.75 -24.65
N ASP A 539 -15.85 24.70 -24.09
CA ASP A 539 -15.97 26.14 -24.39
C ASP A 539 -15.41 26.54 -25.76
N CYS A 540 -14.55 25.73 -26.36
CA CYS A 540 -13.83 26.03 -27.59
C CYS A 540 -14.15 25.07 -28.73
N TYR A 541 -15.09 24.16 -28.52
CA TYR A 541 -15.50 23.19 -29.52
C TYR A 541 -16.36 23.86 -30.60
N ASP A 542 -15.89 23.80 -31.84
CA ASP A 542 -16.52 24.42 -33.01
C ASP A 542 -17.45 23.45 -33.77
N GLY A 543 -17.51 22.18 -33.34
CA GLY A 543 -18.40 21.16 -33.88
C GLY A 543 -19.81 21.15 -33.26
N ALA A 544 -20.61 20.15 -33.65
CA ALA A 544 -21.99 20.00 -33.16
C ALA A 544 -22.02 19.30 -31.79
N VAL A 545 -22.18 20.06 -30.71
CA VAL A 545 -22.21 19.57 -29.32
C VAL A 545 -23.22 18.42 -29.13
N ASP A 546 -24.42 18.56 -29.71
CA ASP A 546 -25.56 17.64 -29.54
C ASP A 546 -25.32 16.23 -30.12
N SER A 547 -24.37 16.06 -31.03
CA SER A 547 -24.05 14.78 -31.67
C SER A 547 -22.63 14.29 -31.42
N SER A 548 -21.84 15.06 -30.66
CA SER A 548 -20.43 14.74 -30.39
C SER A 548 -20.30 13.81 -29.19
N SER A 549 -19.25 13.00 -29.09
CA SER A 549 -18.93 12.32 -27.82
C SER A 549 -18.62 13.34 -26.74
N TRP A 550 -18.94 13.05 -25.48
CA TRP A 550 -18.51 13.83 -24.32
C TRP A 550 -17.48 13.03 -23.52
N PHE A 551 -16.30 13.60 -23.27
CA PHE A 551 -15.22 12.99 -22.51
C PHE A 551 -15.00 13.75 -21.20
N PRO A 552 -14.71 13.05 -20.09
CA PRO A 552 -14.42 13.70 -18.81
C PRO A 552 -13.10 14.48 -18.80
N THR A 553 -12.14 14.10 -19.66
CA THR A 553 -10.82 14.74 -19.76
C THR A 553 -10.32 14.74 -21.20
N ARG A 554 -9.32 15.58 -21.45
CA ARG A 554 -8.58 15.60 -22.73
C ARG A 554 -7.96 14.24 -23.06
N GLU A 555 -7.33 13.60 -22.07
CA GLU A 555 -6.64 12.32 -22.25
C GLU A 555 -7.58 11.22 -22.76
N VAL A 556 -8.77 11.11 -22.17
CA VAL A 556 -9.80 10.17 -22.64
C VAL A 556 -10.24 10.51 -24.07
N GLY A 557 -10.35 11.80 -24.40
CA GLY A 557 -10.65 12.26 -25.76
C GLY A 557 -9.56 11.91 -26.78
N GLU A 558 -8.28 12.02 -26.41
CA GLU A 558 -7.14 11.66 -27.27
C GLU A 558 -7.06 10.14 -27.50
N LEU A 559 -7.34 9.33 -26.46
CA LEU A 559 -7.44 7.88 -26.59
C LEU A 559 -8.61 7.48 -27.49
N TRP A 560 -9.78 8.11 -27.32
CA TRP A 560 -10.91 7.93 -28.20
C TRP A 560 -10.57 8.30 -29.65
N GLN A 561 -9.94 9.46 -29.87
CA GLN A 561 -9.55 9.93 -31.20
C GLN A 561 -8.62 8.91 -31.87
N ASN A 562 -7.60 8.46 -31.15
CA ASN A 562 -6.67 7.44 -31.62
C ASN A 562 -7.37 6.12 -31.96
N PHE A 563 -8.36 5.72 -31.16
CA PHE A 563 -9.15 4.50 -31.38
C PHE A 563 -10.00 4.59 -32.65
N VAL A 564 -10.79 5.66 -32.81
CA VAL A 564 -11.73 5.79 -33.94
C VAL A 564 -11.06 6.13 -35.26
N SER A 565 -9.85 6.71 -35.22
CA SER A 565 -9.08 7.14 -36.40
C SER A 565 -8.03 6.13 -36.88
N GLU A 566 -7.94 4.96 -36.25
CA GLU A 566 -6.88 3.96 -36.48
C GLU A 566 -5.46 4.58 -36.35
N GLY A 567 -5.28 5.46 -35.37
CA GLY A 567 -4.02 6.16 -35.11
C GLY A 567 -3.71 7.37 -36.02
N SER A 568 -4.63 7.72 -36.92
CA SER A 568 -4.52 8.93 -37.75
C SER A 568 -5.03 10.14 -36.97
N ILE A 569 -4.18 10.76 -36.14
CA ILE A 569 -4.54 11.97 -35.37
C ILE A 569 -4.57 13.20 -36.30
N ILE A 570 -5.69 13.96 -36.30
CA ILE A 570 -5.95 15.02 -37.30
C ILE A 570 -6.11 16.42 -36.68
N ASP A 571 -5.48 16.68 -35.52
CA ASP A 571 -5.45 17.97 -34.81
C ASP A 571 -6.62 18.22 -33.83
N THR A 572 -6.28 18.90 -32.74
CA THR A 572 -7.10 19.17 -31.54
C THR A 572 -7.39 20.66 -31.54
N SER A 573 -8.65 21.09 -31.59
CA SER A 573 -8.99 22.52 -31.49
C SER A 573 -8.71 23.01 -30.07
N ALA A 574 -7.46 23.41 -29.79
CA ALA A 574 -7.09 24.10 -28.56
C ALA A 574 -7.41 25.59 -28.71
N CYS A 575 -8.01 26.19 -27.68
CA CYS A 575 -8.29 27.62 -27.66
C CYS A 575 -7.00 28.41 -27.94
N ASP A 576 -7.00 29.26 -28.96
CA ASP A 576 -5.86 30.10 -29.28
C ASP A 576 -5.63 31.10 -28.13
N SER A 577 -4.37 31.18 -27.68
CA SER A 577 -3.99 31.77 -26.41
C SER A 577 -4.31 33.27 -26.33
N THR A 578 -5.20 33.65 -25.40
CA THR A 578 -5.15 34.96 -24.74
C THR A 578 -5.17 34.73 -23.23
N THR A 579 -3.98 34.87 -22.64
CA THR A 579 -3.67 35.03 -21.21
C THR A 579 -4.89 35.00 -20.28
N VAL A 580 -5.29 33.79 -19.93
CA VAL A 580 -5.77 33.47 -18.59
C VAL A 580 -4.64 32.62 -18.01
N GLU A 581 -4.17 32.96 -16.82
CA GLU A 581 -3.21 32.14 -16.08
C GLU A 581 -3.80 30.72 -15.92
N THR A 582 -3.50 29.84 -16.86
CA THR A 582 -3.42 28.42 -16.57
C THR A 582 -2.22 28.30 -15.66
N ASP A 583 -2.43 27.94 -14.41
CA ASP A 583 -1.41 27.25 -13.64
C ASP A 583 -1.11 25.96 -14.43
N ILE A 584 -0.20 26.07 -15.41
CA ILE A 584 0.59 24.94 -15.84
C ILE A 584 1.30 24.56 -14.56
N GLU A 585 0.89 23.44 -13.97
CA GLU A 585 1.55 22.87 -12.81
C GLU A 585 2.98 22.55 -13.27
N ILE A 586 3.85 23.55 -13.08
CA ILE A 586 5.28 23.38 -13.25
C ILE A 586 5.68 22.67 -11.96
N PRO A 587 6.26 21.46 -12.07
CA PRO A 587 6.67 20.74 -10.88
C PRO A 587 7.62 21.62 -10.07
N ASP A 588 7.41 21.74 -8.75
CA ASP A 588 8.20 22.66 -7.92
C ASP A 588 9.68 22.27 -7.80
N LYS A 589 10.02 21.02 -8.10
CA LYS A 589 11.36 20.45 -7.95
C LYS A 589 11.69 19.43 -9.04
N PHE A 590 12.98 19.24 -9.27
CA PHE A 590 13.45 18.13 -10.10
C PHE A 590 13.06 16.81 -9.42
N LEU A 591 12.41 15.92 -10.17
CA LEU A 591 12.04 14.60 -9.69
C LEU A 591 12.35 13.55 -10.75
N LEU A 592 12.77 12.36 -10.32
CA LEU A 592 12.95 11.20 -11.18
C LEU A 592 12.08 10.09 -10.62
N HIS A 593 11.02 9.73 -11.34
CA HIS A 593 10.01 8.76 -10.91
C HIS A 593 10.52 7.32 -11.06
N PRO A 594 10.02 6.37 -10.25
CA PRO A 594 10.19 4.94 -10.52
C PRO A 594 9.75 4.61 -11.95
N PRO A 595 10.49 3.75 -12.67
CA PRO A 595 10.12 3.42 -14.03
C PRO A 595 8.96 2.42 -13.98
N TYR A 596 8.02 2.53 -14.91
CA TYR A 596 6.85 1.64 -14.97
C TYR A 596 6.72 1.00 -16.36
N PRO A 597 6.55 -0.34 -16.43
CA PRO A 597 6.57 -1.30 -15.33
C PRO A 597 7.97 -1.46 -14.68
N ASN A 598 8.07 -1.96 -13.44
CA ASN A 598 9.32 -2.37 -12.79
C ASN A 598 9.01 -3.37 -11.64
N PRO A 599 9.42 -4.64 -11.69
CA PRO A 599 10.25 -5.27 -12.73
C PRO A 599 9.60 -5.23 -14.12
N PHE A 600 10.41 -5.24 -15.19
CA PHE A 600 9.94 -5.04 -16.56
C PHE A 600 10.48 -6.09 -17.53
N ASN A 601 9.76 -6.37 -18.63
CA ASN A 601 10.18 -7.31 -19.66
C ASN A 601 9.73 -6.88 -21.07
N PRO A 602 10.64 -6.48 -21.98
CA PRO A 602 11.92 -5.81 -21.74
C PRO A 602 11.77 -4.27 -21.79
N ILE A 603 10.54 -3.75 -21.78
CA ILE A 603 10.25 -2.31 -21.95
C ILE A 603 9.80 -1.68 -20.63
N THR A 604 10.37 -0.53 -20.28
CA THR A 604 9.93 0.31 -19.16
C THR A 604 9.98 1.80 -19.50
N THR A 605 9.11 2.60 -18.88
CA THR A 605 9.04 4.05 -19.05
C THR A 605 9.59 4.75 -17.82
N ILE A 606 10.64 5.55 -17.99
CA ILE A 606 11.25 6.41 -16.97
C ILE A 606 10.61 7.79 -17.08
N ARG A 607 9.88 8.24 -16.05
CA ARG A 607 9.30 9.60 -15.98
C ARG A 607 10.15 10.52 -15.11
N TYR A 608 10.17 11.81 -15.42
CA TYR A 608 10.95 12.81 -14.67
C TYR A 608 10.38 14.21 -14.86
N ASP A 609 10.60 15.05 -13.85
CA ASP A 609 9.97 16.36 -13.70
C ASP A 609 11.05 17.43 -13.75
N LEU A 610 10.77 18.52 -14.47
CA LEU A 610 11.69 19.63 -14.66
C LEU A 610 11.02 20.94 -14.18
N PRO A 611 11.42 21.53 -13.03
CA PRO A 611 10.89 22.81 -12.57
C PRO A 611 11.28 23.98 -13.49
N GLU A 612 12.40 23.82 -14.19
CA GLU A 612 12.95 24.81 -15.10
C GLU A 612 13.60 24.12 -16.32
N GLN A 613 13.89 24.91 -17.35
CA GLN A 613 14.62 24.43 -18.52
C GLN A 613 16.02 23.92 -18.12
N ALA A 614 16.34 22.68 -18.48
CA ALA A 614 17.63 22.07 -18.13
C ALA A 614 18.17 21.14 -19.22
N THR A 615 19.50 20.98 -19.25
CA THR A 615 20.14 19.92 -20.05
C THR A 615 20.03 18.60 -19.31
N VAL A 616 19.14 17.73 -19.80
CA VAL A 616 18.84 16.43 -19.21
C VAL A 616 19.72 15.35 -19.82
N ASN A 617 20.32 14.54 -18.96
CA ASN A 617 21.12 13.38 -19.31
C ASN A 617 20.65 12.18 -18.47
N ILE A 618 20.02 11.20 -19.12
CA ILE A 618 19.57 9.95 -18.48
C ILE A 618 20.44 8.80 -18.97
N ILE A 619 21.12 8.13 -18.03
CA ILE A 619 22.06 7.06 -18.30
C ILE A 619 21.70 5.82 -17.50
N ILE A 620 21.70 4.66 -18.16
CA ILE A 620 21.58 3.34 -17.54
C ILE A 620 22.97 2.77 -17.23
N TYR A 621 23.13 2.21 -16.04
CA TYR A 621 24.32 1.53 -15.54
C TYR A 621 23.98 0.11 -15.08
N ASP A 622 24.96 -0.78 -15.10
CA ASP A 622 24.88 -2.04 -14.39
C ASP A 622 25.34 -1.90 -12.92
N MET A 623 25.21 -2.98 -12.14
CA MET A 623 25.60 -2.99 -10.72
C MET A 623 27.11 -2.80 -10.46
N LEU A 624 27.95 -2.88 -11.49
CA LEU A 624 29.38 -2.56 -11.39
C LEU A 624 29.67 -1.09 -11.74
N GLY A 625 28.63 -0.28 -11.95
CA GLY A 625 28.74 1.13 -12.33
C GLY A 625 29.16 1.34 -13.79
N ARG A 626 29.10 0.30 -14.64
CA ARG A 626 29.44 0.43 -16.06
C ARG A 626 28.24 0.97 -16.83
N ARG A 627 28.48 1.98 -17.68
CA ARG A 627 27.43 2.56 -18.53
C ARG A 627 26.93 1.57 -19.58
N VAL A 628 25.63 1.29 -19.54
CA VAL A 628 24.91 0.41 -20.45
C VAL A 628 24.35 1.18 -21.66
N LYS A 629 23.55 2.23 -21.40
CA LYS A 629 22.90 3.03 -22.46
C LYS A 629 22.72 4.48 -22.02
N THR A 630 22.85 5.42 -22.94
CA THR A 630 22.39 6.80 -22.73
C THR A 630 21.03 6.93 -23.41
N VAL A 631 19.99 7.20 -22.63
CA VAL A 631 18.59 7.20 -23.10
C VAL A 631 18.15 8.63 -23.46
N VAL A 632 18.62 9.62 -22.72
CA VAL A 632 18.37 11.05 -22.98
C VAL A 632 19.69 11.81 -22.91
N LYS A 633 19.91 12.74 -23.84
CA LYS A 633 21.00 13.73 -23.78
C LYS A 633 20.64 14.97 -24.59
N THR A 634 19.77 15.82 -24.06
CA THR A 634 19.28 17.02 -24.75
C THR A 634 18.83 18.11 -23.77
N ASN A 635 18.78 19.36 -24.24
CA ASN A 635 18.11 20.44 -23.52
C ASN A 635 16.59 20.26 -23.61
N GLN A 636 15.87 20.42 -22.50
CA GLN A 636 14.41 20.30 -22.42
C GLN A 636 13.83 21.46 -21.61
N GLU A 637 12.65 21.95 -22.01
CA GLU A 637 11.87 22.93 -21.26
C GLU A 637 11.28 22.33 -19.97
N ALA A 638 10.84 23.18 -19.04
CA ALA A 638 10.14 22.78 -17.81
C ALA A 638 8.91 21.89 -18.08
N GLY A 639 8.45 21.18 -17.05
CA GLY A 639 7.28 20.31 -17.04
C GLY A 639 7.60 18.83 -16.81
N PHE A 640 6.55 18.02 -16.73
CA PHE A 640 6.60 16.56 -16.61
C PHE A 640 7.05 15.92 -17.94
N LYS A 641 7.99 14.97 -17.90
CA LYS A 641 8.62 14.32 -19.06
C LYS A 641 8.70 12.80 -18.89
N SER A 642 8.93 12.07 -19.98
CA SER A 642 9.17 10.63 -19.92
C SER A 642 10.10 10.13 -21.05
N VAL A 643 10.69 8.97 -20.85
CA VAL A 643 11.52 8.27 -21.86
C VAL A 643 11.43 6.75 -21.68
N ILE A 644 11.49 6.00 -22.77
CA ILE A 644 11.41 4.53 -22.75
C ILE A 644 12.82 3.91 -22.80
N TRP A 645 13.05 2.88 -21.98
CA TRP A 645 14.16 1.94 -22.16
C TRP A 645 13.64 0.55 -22.53
N ASP A 646 14.27 -0.05 -23.54
CA ASP A 646 13.89 -1.30 -24.21
C ASP A 646 14.80 -2.49 -23.81
N GLY A 647 15.53 -2.37 -22.69
CA GLY A 647 16.43 -3.43 -22.24
C GLY A 647 17.63 -3.66 -23.16
N THR A 648 18.04 -2.66 -23.95
CA THR A 648 19.24 -2.75 -24.82
C THR A 648 20.38 -1.84 -24.37
N ASN A 649 21.61 -2.15 -24.80
CA ASN A 649 22.78 -1.28 -24.62
C ASN A 649 22.93 -0.27 -25.79
N ASN A 650 23.95 0.60 -25.73
CA ASN A 650 24.24 1.57 -26.81
C ASN A 650 24.53 0.96 -28.20
N GLN A 651 24.75 -0.36 -28.32
CA GLN A 651 24.90 -1.06 -29.59
C GLN A 651 23.57 -1.68 -30.08
N GLY A 652 22.45 -1.39 -29.41
CA GLY A 652 21.14 -1.99 -29.69
C GLY A 652 21.03 -3.46 -29.32
N LYS A 653 21.98 -4.02 -28.56
CA LYS A 653 21.95 -5.43 -28.14
C LYS A 653 21.21 -5.58 -26.81
N PRO A 654 20.34 -6.59 -26.63
CA PRO A 654 19.71 -6.88 -25.36
C PRO A 654 20.72 -7.11 -24.24
N VAL A 655 20.41 -6.65 -23.03
CA VAL A 655 21.21 -6.89 -21.83
C VAL A 655 20.61 -8.04 -21.00
N GLY A 656 21.38 -8.59 -20.06
CA GLY A 656 20.94 -9.74 -19.26
C GLY A 656 19.85 -9.35 -18.24
N ALA A 657 19.00 -10.30 -17.84
CA ALA A 657 18.11 -10.08 -16.70
C ALA A 657 18.92 -9.74 -15.44
N GLY A 658 18.38 -8.86 -14.59
CA GLY A 658 19.04 -8.41 -13.38
C GLY A 658 18.76 -6.96 -13.04
N VAL A 659 19.44 -6.48 -12.00
CA VAL A 659 19.31 -5.12 -11.50
C VAL A 659 20.17 -4.16 -12.32
N TYR A 660 19.57 -3.05 -12.70
CA TYR A 660 20.22 -1.91 -13.36
C TYR A 660 19.98 -0.65 -12.55
N LEU A 661 20.87 0.32 -12.68
CA LEU A 661 20.70 1.66 -12.14
C LEU A 661 20.38 2.61 -13.29
N TYR A 662 19.45 3.54 -13.10
CA TYR A 662 19.25 4.66 -14.00
C TYR A 662 19.52 5.96 -13.25
N GLN A 663 20.29 6.84 -13.86
CA GLN A 663 20.66 8.13 -13.31
C GLN A 663 20.14 9.23 -14.22
N MET A 664 19.49 10.23 -13.64
CA MET A 664 19.18 11.49 -14.28
C MET A 664 20.13 12.56 -13.76
N GLN A 665 20.69 13.33 -14.68
CA GLN A 665 21.35 14.59 -14.40
C GLN A 665 20.62 15.71 -15.15
N ALA A 666 20.21 16.76 -14.44
CA ALA A 666 19.60 17.96 -15.00
C ALA A 666 20.20 19.19 -14.31
N GLY A 667 21.10 19.91 -14.99
CA GLY A 667 21.91 20.94 -14.35
C GLY A 667 22.79 20.36 -13.22
N ASP A 668 22.64 20.90 -12.01
CA ASP A 668 23.33 20.43 -10.79
C ASP A 668 22.60 19.29 -10.08
N PHE A 669 21.33 19.01 -10.43
CA PHE A 669 20.55 17.91 -9.86
C PHE A 669 21.02 16.57 -10.42
N VAL A 670 21.33 15.62 -9.53
CA VAL A 670 21.67 14.24 -9.89
C VAL A 670 20.91 13.28 -8.99
N LEU A 671 20.07 12.41 -9.58
CA LEU A 671 19.40 11.33 -8.85
C LEU A 671 19.64 10.00 -9.54
N THR A 672 19.92 8.97 -8.74
CA THR A 672 20.12 7.59 -9.22
C THR A 672 19.13 6.67 -8.53
N LYS A 673 18.45 5.83 -9.29
CA LYS A 673 17.48 4.83 -8.81
C LYS A 673 17.73 3.47 -9.45
N LYS A 674 17.12 2.41 -8.91
CA LYS A 674 17.26 1.02 -9.41
C LYS A 674 16.04 0.57 -10.21
N MET A 675 16.25 -0.37 -11.13
CA MET A 675 15.21 -1.05 -11.90
C MET A 675 15.62 -2.50 -12.18
N VAL A 676 14.65 -3.38 -12.41
CA VAL A 676 14.85 -4.82 -12.54
C VAL A 676 14.34 -5.29 -13.89
N LEU A 677 15.27 -5.73 -14.76
CA LEU A 677 14.92 -6.36 -16.03
C LEU A 677 14.68 -7.85 -15.81
N LEU A 678 13.49 -8.31 -16.16
CA LEU A 678 13.12 -9.72 -16.25
C LEU A 678 13.40 -10.26 -17.66
N LYS A 679 13.40 -11.58 -17.79
CA LYS A 679 13.52 -12.29 -19.07
C LYS A 679 12.26 -13.07 -19.37
#